data_AF-A0A7C2LEW0-F1
#
_entry.id   AF-A0A7C2LEW0-F1
#
_cell.length_a   1.000
_cell.length_b   1.000
_cell.length_c   1.000
_cell.angle_alpha   90.00
_cell.angle_beta   90.00
_cell.angle_gamma   90.00
#
_symmetry.space_group_name_H-M   'P 1'
#
loop_
_entity.id
_entity.type
_entity.pdbx_description
1 polymer ?
#
loop_
_entity_poly.entity_id
_entity_poly.type
_entity_poly.pdbx_seq_one_letter_code
_entity_poly.pdbx_strand_id
1 'polypeptide(L)'
;MSLPKYQSPPYPVYKSYFVPYFDPQNGDVLDVREVTRSDVEECWRKMLEEMRQFLQYSLSGTAGVRRLELTGDMIVLFLKAPLLREPLEQLLPSPLKLLICMRILNAVEPRLELEELDPIAFCSRAYRVYEMWERMKDRENMSRALEILTKAQDFVEKCWFIFPADSRPLLNSSGLIPHSLVTSALAWIFAFSEKISREECAIIRLASLLHDFGKPFDIFNHVLASRKVAEFLLSEIIDDDSLRQVLELIEHHHDERHQLGRIIVRADRLASASDRLGNLLKKRLEKILGYQLSDEEIYRWEFWRNLHMRDGQLIRLLSEKLVREMRENTEWFTSLKKVLEEARDLVCEPVNEAVVVCIDSGGIQDFISKRQELRSLGAASFTVDCLVMVQIPSLLQARFEKENETWLPLETILYSSGGNVTLLLPSQSQGMVEKLKDELNKYLLGVDPSLRLRLVSVQFRPLYFLLSEDLGRELGLSKIRIEKKEMPVIIMDKPCKTCQMLPRVDGKDECTTCRALYDLGTEFHFKRRWEGSFKVGDLEIIPSKCFGKEWEKVGDNIMAIIAGHDFEELESGMEKRDYAVLSADGNIMGTFMGTSITLTDMYERSARIDLALKRAFEESALELRKALKEIGGNAVCKTLAVLKLGLLYIGGDDTLLLLPSWLAPIISCSLAEKFLKYMGGARGISIGIAAGPYTSPVWSLIDAARKLQSKAKEGKKVREEMKGAKSSVCLDISDVVLSKTSVEQRREVMEKERSSDQPFLIGENENSLRSLIELIMEKEGENIYVAAYGVSHPQLLEKASDNLKKEIEKIPKDLKKIRQILREAVTASRNLISSQDAGLVNKLCMVYLMKEMNRSKEEEKPIYLKLLRFFTSKGNSTYGDVDLLIKILGGGVI
;
A
#
# COMPACT_ATOMS: atom_id res chain seq x y z
N MET A 1 -35.77 3.76 10.52
CA MET A 1 -35.88 2.33 10.15
C MET A 1 -34.72 1.57 10.80
N SER A 2 -34.91 0.30 11.18
CA SER A 2 -33.86 -0.51 11.83
C SER A 2 -33.29 -1.56 10.88
N LEU A 3 -31.96 -1.72 10.89
CA LEU A 3 -31.26 -2.82 10.23
C LEU A 3 -31.72 -4.21 10.76
N PRO A 4 -31.53 -5.30 9.99
CA PRO A 4 -31.85 -6.65 10.44
C PRO A 4 -31.17 -7.04 11.76
N LYS A 5 -31.79 -7.96 12.50
CA LYS A 5 -31.17 -8.62 13.63
C LYS A 5 -30.32 -9.79 13.12
N TYR A 6 -29.14 -9.98 13.70
CA TYR A 6 -28.33 -11.15 13.43
C TYR A 6 -29.07 -12.45 13.81
N GLN A 7 -29.08 -13.41 12.89
CA GLN A 7 -29.57 -14.76 13.07
C GLN A 7 -28.37 -15.72 12.98
N SER A 8 -28.19 -16.56 14.00
CA SER A 8 -27.09 -17.51 13.99
C SER A 8 -27.26 -18.53 12.86
N PRO A 9 -26.21 -18.78 12.06
CA PRO A 9 -26.26 -19.80 11.02
C PRO A 9 -26.31 -21.21 11.67
N PRO A 10 -26.83 -22.22 10.97
CA PRO A 10 -26.94 -23.60 11.45
C PRO A 10 -25.59 -24.33 11.50
N TYR A 11 -24.53 -23.73 10.96
CA TYR A 11 -23.14 -24.13 11.12
C TYR A 11 -22.25 -22.88 11.08
N PRO A 12 -21.07 -22.88 11.71
CA PRO A 12 -20.16 -21.74 11.70
C PRO A 12 -19.76 -21.33 10.28
N VAL A 13 -19.83 -20.03 10.00
CA VAL A 13 -19.39 -19.47 8.72
C VAL A 13 -17.92 -19.08 8.85
N TYR A 14 -17.11 -19.55 7.91
CA TYR A 14 -15.69 -19.24 7.87
C TYR A 14 -15.36 -18.45 6.62
N LYS A 15 -14.39 -17.54 6.69
CA LYS A 15 -13.71 -16.93 5.55
C LYS A 15 -12.36 -17.62 5.37
N SER A 16 -12.10 -18.09 4.15
CA SER A 16 -10.82 -18.71 3.76
C SER A 16 -9.93 -17.70 3.03
N TYR A 17 -8.62 -17.83 3.16
CA TYR A 17 -7.68 -16.88 2.57
C TYR A 17 -6.58 -17.52 1.72
N PHE A 18 -6.54 -17.21 0.42
CA PHE A 18 -5.45 -17.65 -0.46
C PHE A 18 -4.10 -17.09 -0.02
N VAL A 19 -4.09 -15.87 0.54
CA VAL A 19 -2.95 -15.29 1.25
C VAL A 19 -3.32 -15.23 2.73
N PRO A 20 -2.56 -15.82 3.66
CA PRO A 20 -2.94 -15.83 5.08
C PRO A 20 -3.32 -14.45 5.59
N TYR A 21 -4.32 -14.39 6.46
CA TYR A 21 -4.79 -13.16 7.08
C TYR A 21 -4.14 -12.99 8.45
N PHE A 22 -3.48 -11.87 8.68
CA PHE A 22 -3.04 -11.51 10.02
C PHE A 22 -4.21 -10.86 10.77
N ASP A 23 -4.62 -11.48 11.88
CA ASP A 23 -5.64 -10.96 12.78
C ASP A 23 -4.99 -10.11 13.88
N PRO A 24 -5.10 -8.77 13.83
CA PRO A 24 -4.45 -7.91 14.82
C PRO A 24 -5.01 -8.07 16.23
N GLN A 25 -6.22 -8.63 16.40
CA GLN A 25 -6.82 -8.84 17.71
C GLN A 25 -6.19 -10.02 18.45
N ASN A 26 -5.90 -11.09 17.71
CA ASN A 26 -5.34 -12.32 18.26
C ASN A 26 -3.81 -12.41 18.10
N GLY A 27 -3.23 -11.61 17.19
CA GLY A 27 -1.80 -11.67 16.87
C GLY A 27 -1.40 -12.85 15.99
N ASP A 28 -2.38 -13.58 15.45
CA ASP A 28 -2.18 -14.82 14.71
C ASP A 28 -2.31 -14.62 13.20
N VAL A 29 -1.58 -15.44 12.45
CA VAL A 29 -1.72 -15.56 10.99
C VAL A 29 -2.63 -16.76 10.70
N LEU A 30 -3.75 -16.50 10.05
CA LEU A 30 -4.85 -17.44 9.85
C LEU A 30 -5.05 -17.79 8.37
N ASP A 31 -5.17 -19.08 8.07
CA ASP A 31 -5.64 -19.53 6.75
C ASP A 31 -7.17 -19.42 6.62
N VAL A 32 -7.86 -19.55 7.76
CA VAL A 32 -9.31 -19.53 7.86
C VAL A 32 -9.70 -18.81 9.16
N ARG A 33 -10.70 -17.93 9.10
CA ARG A 33 -11.24 -17.19 10.24
C ARG A 33 -12.75 -17.40 10.33
N GLU A 34 -13.26 -17.65 11.53
CA GLU A 34 -14.71 -17.71 11.77
C GLU A 34 -15.32 -16.30 11.74
N VAL A 35 -16.50 -16.16 11.16
CA VAL A 35 -17.31 -14.94 11.20
C VAL A 35 -18.17 -14.98 12.45
N THR A 36 -17.90 -14.09 13.39
CA THR A 36 -18.56 -14.04 14.69
C THR A 36 -19.74 -13.07 14.70
N ARG A 37 -20.60 -13.17 15.72
CA ARG A 37 -21.65 -12.16 15.97
C ARG A 37 -21.04 -10.76 16.20
N SER A 38 -19.88 -10.68 16.86
CA SER A 38 -19.18 -9.40 17.09
C SER A 38 -18.80 -8.75 15.76
N ASP A 39 -18.33 -9.52 14.79
CA ASP A 39 -18.00 -8.99 13.47
C ASP A 39 -19.21 -8.32 12.80
N VAL A 40 -20.39 -8.95 12.90
CA VAL A 40 -21.63 -8.41 12.31
C VAL A 40 -22.08 -7.15 13.05
N GLU A 41 -22.14 -7.18 14.38
CA GLU A 41 -22.70 -6.09 15.18
C GLU A 41 -21.73 -4.91 15.32
N GLU A 42 -20.42 -5.16 15.41
CA GLU A 42 -19.41 -4.12 15.66
C GLU A 42 -18.70 -3.63 14.40
N CYS A 43 -18.72 -4.39 13.30
CA CYS A 43 -18.12 -3.99 12.02
C CYS A 43 -19.18 -3.77 10.93
N TRP A 44 -19.92 -4.81 10.53
CA TRP A 44 -20.85 -4.72 9.37
C TRP A 44 -21.99 -3.72 9.62
N ARG A 45 -22.63 -3.77 10.80
CA ARG A 45 -23.70 -2.84 11.16
C ARG A 45 -23.21 -1.39 11.17
N LYS A 46 -22.08 -1.12 11.84
CA LYS A 46 -21.49 0.22 11.91
C LYS A 46 -21.10 0.73 10.52
N MET A 47 -20.59 -0.15 9.67
CA MET A 47 -20.31 0.18 8.26
C MET A 47 -21.55 0.68 7.54
N LEU A 48 -22.69 0.00 7.67
CA LEU A 48 -23.94 0.41 7.04
C LEU A 48 -24.50 1.71 7.65
N GLU A 49 -24.38 1.90 8.95
CA GLU A 49 -24.81 3.13 9.64
C GLU A 49 -24.02 4.36 9.18
N GLU A 50 -22.69 4.23 9.10
CA GLU A 50 -21.80 5.30 8.62
C GLU A 50 -21.96 5.52 7.11
N MET A 51 -22.19 4.45 6.33
CA MET A 51 -22.54 4.57 4.91
C MET A 51 -23.84 5.36 4.70
N ARG A 52 -24.88 5.10 5.50
CA ARG A 52 -26.13 5.88 5.42
C ARG A 52 -25.88 7.36 5.67
N GLN A 53 -25.14 7.69 6.74
CA GLN A 53 -24.80 9.09 7.05
C GLN A 53 -23.99 9.72 5.92
N PHE A 54 -23.00 9.00 5.38
CA PHE A 54 -22.21 9.43 4.25
C PHE A 54 -23.07 9.76 3.03
N LEU A 55 -24.05 8.90 2.68
CA LEU A 55 -24.99 9.14 1.58
C LEU A 55 -25.87 10.36 1.82
N GLN A 56 -26.38 10.56 3.04
CA GLN A 56 -27.19 11.74 3.39
C GLN A 56 -26.43 13.04 3.15
N TYR A 57 -25.16 13.08 3.51
CA TYR A 57 -24.33 14.28 3.36
C TYR A 57 -23.77 14.47 1.95
N SER A 58 -23.33 13.40 1.28
CA SER A 58 -22.69 13.49 -0.04
C SER A 58 -23.66 13.84 -1.17
N LEU A 59 -24.95 13.54 -1.02
CA LEU A 59 -25.89 13.65 -2.13
C LEU A 59 -26.70 14.95 -2.12
N SER A 60 -26.58 15.82 -1.11
CA SER A 60 -27.42 17.03 -0.99
C SER A 60 -27.42 17.90 -2.24
N GLY A 61 -28.60 18.22 -2.80
CA GLY A 61 -28.73 19.08 -3.98
C GLY A 61 -28.86 18.35 -5.33
N THR A 62 -28.99 17.02 -5.34
CA THR A 62 -29.19 16.21 -6.56
C THR A 62 -30.59 15.56 -6.59
N ALA A 63 -31.15 15.35 -7.79
CA ALA A 63 -32.50 14.78 -7.98
C ALA A 63 -32.61 13.94 -9.27
N GLY A 64 -33.69 13.16 -9.40
CA GLY A 64 -34.01 12.34 -10.57
C GLY A 64 -33.00 11.21 -10.83
N VAL A 65 -32.85 10.78 -12.09
CA VAL A 65 -31.95 9.67 -12.47
C VAL A 65 -30.52 9.90 -12.00
N ARG A 66 -30.00 11.13 -12.07
CA ARG A 66 -28.66 11.48 -11.57
C ARG A 66 -28.47 11.20 -10.08
N ARG A 67 -29.54 11.30 -9.28
CA ARG A 67 -29.52 10.93 -7.87
C ARG A 67 -29.25 9.43 -7.69
N LEU A 68 -29.90 8.58 -8.49
CA LEU A 68 -29.70 7.13 -8.46
C LEU A 68 -28.26 6.75 -8.86
N GLU A 69 -27.75 7.37 -9.93
CA GLU A 69 -26.38 7.19 -10.42
C GLU A 69 -25.34 7.56 -9.37
N LEU A 70 -25.48 8.76 -8.79
CA LEU A 70 -24.56 9.25 -7.77
C LEU A 70 -24.66 8.43 -6.48
N THR A 71 -25.86 7.96 -6.11
CA THR A 71 -26.05 7.08 -4.94
C THR A 71 -25.21 5.81 -5.07
N GLY A 72 -25.29 5.13 -6.22
CA GLY A 72 -24.46 3.94 -6.43
C GLY A 72 -22.97 4.26 -6.46
N ASP A 73 -22.56 5.39 -7.05
CA ASP A 73 -21.15 5.81 -7.08
C ASP A 73 -20.61 6.08 -5.67
N MET A 74 -21.41 6.73 -4.82
CA MET A 74 -21.06 7.01 -3.43
C MET A 74 -20.99 5.73 -2.59
N ILE A 75 -21.86 4.74 -2.83
CA ILE A 75 -21.73 3.41 -2.19
C ILE A 75 -20.40 2.76 -2.58
N VAL A 76 -20.06 2.72 -3.87
CA VAL A 76 -18.82 2.12 -4.35
C VAL A 76 -17.59 2.85 -3.80
N LEU A 77 -17.61 4.18 -3.79
CA LEU A 77 -16.51 4.98 -3.27
C LEU A 77 -16.38 4.87 -1.75
N PHE A 78 -17.48 4.77 -1.00
CA PHE A 78 -17.44 4.50 0.44
C PHE A 78 -16.79 3.15 0.75
N LEU A 79 -17.02 2.14 -0.09
CA LEU A 79 -16.42 0.82 0.08
C LEU A 79 -14.93 0.81 -0.33
N LYS A 80 -14.53 1.54 -1.37
CA LYS A 80 -13.15 1.51 -1.90
C LYS A 80 -12.21 2.54 -1.26
N ALA A 81 -12.66 3.76 -0.97
CA ALA A 81 -11.79 4.85 -0.51
C ALA A 81 -11.04 4.53 0.80
N PRO A 82 -11.67 3.90 1.81
CA PRO A 82 -11.00 3.41 3.01
C PRO A 82 -9.77 2.54 2.79
N LEU A 83 -9.71 1.78 1.69
CA LEU A 83 -8.58 0.90 1.38
C LEU A 83 -7.30 1.66 1.02
N LEU A 84 -7.38 2.99 0.82
CA LEU A 84 -6.23 3.86 0.57
C LEU A 84 -5.98 4.72 1.81
N ARG A 85 -5.19 4.18 2.75
CA ARG A 85 -4.80 4.92 3.96
C ARG A 85 -3.97 6.16 3.63
N GLU A 86 -4.10 7.18 4.46
CA GLU A 86 -3.35 8.44 4.39
C GLU A 86 -2.42 8.52 5.62
N PRO A 87 -1.26 7.85 5.59
CA PRO A 87 -0.41 7.73 6.77
C PRO A 87 0.09 9.11 7.22
N LEU A 88 -0.06 9.39 8.51
CA LEU A 88 0.31 10.67 9.13
C LEU A 88 -0.29 11.90 8.42
N GLU A 89 -1.55 11.82 7.94
CA GLU A 89 -2.36 12.88 7.31
C GLU A 89 -1.49 14.05 6.76
N GLN A 90 -0.88 13.82 5.59
CA GLN A 90 0.18 14.65 5.00
C GLN A 90 -0.32 15.93 4.30
N LEU A 91 -1.57 16.34 4.57
CA LEU A 91 -2.37 17.35 3.85
C LEU A 91 -2.88 16.90 2.47
N LEU A 92 -2.15 16.05 1.78
CA LEU A 92 -2.61 15.45 0.53
C LEU A 92 -3.76 14.46 0.82
N PRO A 93 -4.94 14.62 0.20
CA PRO A 93 -5.97 13.61 0.24
C PRO A 93 -5.57 12.40 -0.60
N SER A 94 -6.11 11.24 -0.26
CA SER A 94 -6.11 10.08 -1.13
C SER A 94 -6.83 10.41 -2.45
N PRO A 95 -6.37 9.85 -3.58
CA PRO A 95 -7.00 10.09 -4.88
C PRO A 95 -8.50 9.76 -4.90
N LEU A 96 -8.95 8.75 -4.14
CA LEU A 96 -10.39 8.44 -4.08
C LEU A 96 -11.21 9.48 -3.31
N LYS A 97 -10.64 10.18 -2.30
CA LYS A 97 -11.29 11.37 -1.72
C LYS A 97 -11.41 12.48 -2.74
N LEU A 98 -10.39 12.72 -3.58
CA LEU A 98 -10.51 13.66 -4.69
C LEU A 98 -11.61 13.25 -5.67
N LEU A 99 -11.71 11.97 -6.02
CA LEU A 99 -12.76 11.49 -6.93
C LEU A 99 -14.15 11.68 -6.33
N ILE A 100 -14.36 11.36 -5.04
CA ILE A 100 -15.60 11.68 -4.32
C ILE A 100 -15.94 13.15 -4.50
N CYS A 101 -14.94 14.03 -4.28
CA CYS A 101 -15.17 15.45 -4.37
C CYS A 101 -15.59 15.90 -5.76
N MET A 102 -14.88 15.43 -6.78
CA MET A 102 -15.18 15.74 -8.17
C MET A 102 -16.55 15.22 -8.60
N ARG A 103 -16.96 14.02 -8.15
CA ARG A 103 -18.27 13.43 -8.48
C ARG A 103 -19.42 14.26 -7.91
N ILE A 104 -19.32 14.65 -6.64
CA ILE A 104 -20.40 15.40 -6.00
C ILE A 104 -20.49 16.81 -6.60
N LEU A 105 -19.34 17.47 -6.81
CA LEU A 105 -19.34 18.82 -7.39
C LEU A 105 -19.94 18.81 -8.80
N ASN A 106 -19.56 17.85 -9.64
CA ASN A 106 -20.12 17.74 -10.99
C ASN A 106 -21.62 17.42 -11.01
N ALA A 107 -22.13 16.75 -9.98
CA ALA A 107 -23.55 16.46 -9.87
C ALA A 107 -24.40 17.68 -9.48
N VAL A 108 -23.85 18.60 -8.69
CA VAL A 108 -24.52 19.83 -8.23
C VAL A 108 -24.31 20.99 -9.21
N GLU A 109 -23.06 21.20 -9.63
CA GLU A 109 -22.68 22.21 -10.61
C GLU A 109 -21.86 21.55 -11.74
N PRO A 110 -22.48 21.20 -12.88
CA PRO A 110 -21.80 20.58 -14.04
C PRO A 110 -20.80 21.50 -14.77
N ARG A 111 -20.24 22.52 -14.09
CA ARG A 111 -19.36 23.55 -14.64
C ARG A 111 -17.88 23.17 -14.62
N LEU A 112 -17.51 22.08 -13.96
CA LEU A 112 -16.15 21.58 -14.05
C LEU A 112 -15.93 20.91 -15.39
N GLU A 113 -14.99 21.45 -16.17
CA GLU A 113 -14.45 20.77 -17.35
C GLU A 113 -13.71 19.50 -16.88
N LEU A 114 -14.46 18.42 -16.70
CA LEU A 114 -13.95 17.06 -16.50
C LEU A 114 -13.18 16.57 -17.73
N GLU A 115 -13.31 17.25 -18.87
CA GLU A 115 -12.65 16.95 -20.15
C GLU A 115 -11.18 17.44 -20.22
N GLU A 116 -10.58 17.87 -19.11
CA GLU A 116 -9.17 18.27 -19.09
C GLU A 116 -8.22 17.10 -19.29
N LEU A 117 -7.35 17.27 -20.28
CA LEU A 117 -6.41 16.25 -20.73
C LEU A 117 -5.00 16.50 -20.18
N ASP A 118 -4.66 17.72 -19.73
CA ASP A 118 -3.39 17.96 -19.03
C ASP A 118 -3.50 17.40 -17.59
N PRO A 119 -2.71 16.38 -17.23
CA PRO A 119 -2.78 15.74 -15.92
C PRO A 119 -2.39 16.66 -14.77
N ILE A 120 -1.45 17.60 -14.97
CA ILE A 120 -1.01 18.51 -13.90
C ILE A 120 -2.08 19.57 -13.67
N ALA A 121 -2.68 20.09 -14.75
CA ALA A 121 -3.78 21.05 -14.66
C ALA A 121 -5.02 20.42 -14.01
N PHE A 122 -5.38 19.19 -14.39
CA PHE A 122 -6.46 18.44 -13.77
C PHE A 122 -6.20 18.22 -12.28
N CYS A 123 -5.01 17.72 -11.92
CA CYS A 123 -4.62 17.45 -10.53
C CYS A 123 -4.68 18.71 -9.67
N SER A 124 -4.15 19.84 -10.18
CA SER A 124 -4.18 21.13 -9.50
C SER A 124 -5.61 21.60 -9.22
N ARG A 125 -6.53 21.42 -10.17
CA ARG A 125 -7.94 21.78 -9.98
C ARG A 125 -8.64 20.86 -8.97
N ALA A 126 -8.43 19.55 -9.07
CA ALA A 126 -9.00 18.59 -8.14
C ALA A 126 -8.54 18.89 -6.69
N TYR A 127 -7.26 19.19 -6.50
CA TYR A 127 -6.72 19.57 -5.20
C TYR A 127 -7.33 20.88 -4.66
N ARG A 128 -7.51 21.90 -5.49
CA ARG A 128 -8.15 23.17 -5.08
C ARG A 128 -9.61 22.99 -4.67
N VAL A 129 -10.36 22.15 -5.38
CA VAL A 129 -11.74 21.79 -4.99
C VAL A 129 -11.75 21.15 -3.61
N TYR A 130 -10.85 20.20 -3.37
CA TYR A 130 -10.71 19.58 -2.06
C TYR A 130 -10.34 20.59 -0.97
N GLU A 131 -9.34 21.44 -1.20
CA GLU A 131 -8.89 22.44 -0.22
C GLU A 131 -10.01 23.44 0.14
N MET A 132 -10.79 23.88 -0.86
CA MET A 132 -11.93 24.78 -0.67
C MET A 132 -12.93 24.19 0.33
N TRP A 133 -13.26 22.91 0.22
CA TRP A 133 -14.21 22.24 1.12
C TRP A 133 -13.62 21.90 2.49
N GLU A 134 -12.35 21.49 2.55
CA GLU A 134 -11.63 21.29 3.80
C GLU A 134 -11.62 22.57 4.65
N ARG A 135 -11.62 23.76 4.05
CA ARG A 135 -11.64 25.03 4.80
C ARG A 135 -13.04 25.44 5.29
N MET A 136 -14.10 24.78 4.85
CA MET A 136 -15.49 25.09 5.21
C MET A 136 -16.08 24.09 6.22
N LYS A 137 -15.25 23.54 7.13
CA LYS A 137 -15.61 22.47 8.09
C LYS A 137 -16.89 22.72 8.89
N ASP A 138 -17.19 23.97 9.19
CA ASP A 138 -18.33 24.34 10.05
C ASP A 138 -19.64 24.62 9.29
N ARG A 139 -19.68 24.54 7.95
CA ARG A 139 -20.87 24.98 7.18
C ARG A 139 -21.35 24.07 6.06
N GLU A 140 -20.59 23.07 5.63
CA GLU A 140 -20.96 22.24 4.48
C GLU A 140 -21.08 20.74 4.78
N ASN A 141 -22.09 20.10 4.19
CA ASN A 141 -22.34 18.66 4.26
C ASN A 141 -21.13 17.83 3.80
N MET A 142 -20.33 18.35 2.87
CA MET A 142 -19.18 17.64 2.30
C MET A 142 -18.08 17.32 3.32
N SER A 143 -17.70 18.29 4.16
CA SER A 143 -16.64 18.08 5.14
C SER A 143 -17.03 16.96 6.13
N ARG A 144 -18.31 16.90 6.51
CA ARG A 144 -18.84 15.81 7.33
C ARG A 144 -18.77 14.46 6.62
N ALA A 145 -19.04 14.41 5.32
CA ALA A 145 -18.92 13.19 4.53
C ALA A 145 -17.48 12.64 4.52
N LEU A 146 -16.47 13.52 4.38
CA LEU A 146 -15.05 13.14 4.44
C LEU A 146 -14.61 12.69 5.85
N GLU A 147 -15.13 13.32 6.90
CA GLU A 147 -14.91 12.89 8.28
C GLU A 147 -15.50 11.51 8.55
N ILE A 148 -16.72 11.25 8.07
CA ILE A 148 -17.37 9.93 8.16
C ILE A 148 -16.53 8.86 7.47
N LEU A 149 -16.04 9.13 6.26
CA LEU A 149 -15.14 8.20 5.55
C LEU A 149 -13.88 7.88 6.35
N THR A 150 -13.28 8.90 6.99
CA THR A 150 -12.07 8.72 7.80
C THR A 150 -12.37 7.91 9.06
N LYS A 151 -13.50 8.17 9.75
CA LYS A 151 -13.98 7.35 10.87
C LYS A 151 -14.31 5.92 10.45
N ALA A 152 -14.73 5.74 9.19
CA ALA A 152 -15.13 4.47 8.65
C ALA A 152 -14.01 3.56 8.22
N GLN A 153 -12.79 4.09 8.18
CA GLN A 153 -11.64 3.43 7.57
C GLN A 153 -11.40 2.01 8.12
N ASP A 154 -11.23 1.89 9.44
CA ASP A 154 -10.82 0.61 10.05
C ASP A 154 -11.88 -0.49 9.93
N PHE A 155 -13.17 -0.17 10.06
CA PHE A 155 -14.21 -1.19 9.94
C PHE A 155 -14.55 -1.52 8.50
N VAL A 156 -14.47 -0.58 7.55
CA VAL A 156 -14.63 -0.90 6.12
C VAL A 156 -13.50 -1.82 5.68
N GLU A 157 -12.25 -1.49 6.01
CA GLU A 157 -11.09 -2.36 5.76
C GLU A 157 -11.32 -3.77 6.31
N LYS A 158 -11.79 -3.90 7.57
CA LYS A 158 -12.12 -5.21 8.15
C LYS A 158 -13.23 -5.94 7.37
N CYS A 159 -14.29 -5.26 6.97
CA CYS A 159 -15.42 -5.87 6.26
C CYS A 159 -15.00 -6.48 4.92
N TRP A 160 -14.02 -5.89 4.22
CA TRP A 160 -13.45 -6.45 2.99
C TRP A 160 -12.82 -7.83 3.18
N PHE A 161 -12.15 -8.04 4.32
CA PHE A 161 -11.41 -9.27 4.59
C PHE A 161 -12.19 -10.28 5.44
N ILE A 162 -13.26 -9.92 6.14
CA ILE A 162 -13.95 -10.83 7.07
C ILE A 162 -15.13 -11.56 6.43
N PHE A 163 -15.94 -10.89 5.62
CA PHE A 163 -17.22 -11.45 5.17
C PHE A 163 -17.09 -12.17 3.84
N PRO A 164 -17.32 -13.49 3.79
CA PRO A 164 -17.30 -14.22 2.54
C PRO A 164 -18.61 -14.04 1.77
N ALA A 165 -18.55 -14.14 0.45
CA ALA A 165 -19.73 -14.15 -0.42
C ALA A 165 -20.54 -15.46 -0.27
N ASP A 166 -19.91 -16.52 0.24
CA ASP A 166 -20.48 -17.85 0.41
C ASP A 166 -19.99 -18.49 1.72
N SER A 167 -20.74 -19.41 2.31
CA SER A 167 -20.33 -20.10 3.55
C SER A 167 -19.68 -21.47 3.33
N ARG A 168 -19.74 -22.00 2.11
CA ARG A 168 -19.28 -23.36 1.79
C ARG A 168 -17.75 -23.38 1.59
N PRO A 169 -17.04 -24.45 2.00
CA PRO A 169 -15.58 -24.56 1.84
C PRO A 169 -15.10 -24.26 0.43
N LEU A 170 -14.00 -23.49 0.33
CA LEU A 170 -13.39 -22.89 -0.87
C LEU A 170 -14.26 -21.86 -1.60
N LEU A 171 -15.59 -21.94 -1.57
CA LEU A 171 -16.44 -20.84 -2.06
C LEU A 171 -16.38 -19.63 -1.12
N ASN A 172 -16.16 -19.93 0.15
CA ASN A 172 -15.90 -18.97 1.20
C ASN A 172 -14.52 -18.30 1.14
N SER A 173 -13.72 -18.52 0.09
CA SER A 173 -12.55 -17.67 -0.20
C SER A 173 -12.93 -16.35 -0.85
N SER A 174 -14.11 -16.26 -1.45
CA SER A 174 -14.56 -15.08 -2.19
C SER A 174 -15.16 -14.04 -1.24
N GLY A 175 -14.91 -12.76 -1.48
CA GLY A 175 -15.27 -11.67 -0.59
C GLY A 175 -16.62 -11.10 -0.97
N LEU A 176 -17.47 -10.80 0.02
CA LEU A 176 -18.82 -10.30 -0.22
C LEU A 176 -18.83 -8.97 -1.00
N ILE A 177 -18.01 -8.00 -0.59
CA ILE A 177 -17.93 -6.69 -1.25
C ILE A 177 -17.42 -6.81 -2.70
N PRO A 178 -16.27 -7.44 -2.99
CA PRO A 178 -15.83 -7.69 -4.38
C PRO A 178 -16.91 -8.36 -5.24
N HIS A 179 -17.57 -9.40 -4.72
CA HIS A 179 -18.63 -10.13 -5.43
C HIS A 179 -19.78 -9.19 -5.83
N SER A 180 -20.28 -8.38 -4.91
CA SER A 180 -21.35 -7.42 -5.17
C SER A 180 -20.95 -6.35 -6.20
N LEU A 181 -19.70 -5.85 -6.15
CA LEU A 181 -19.20 -4.87 -7.12
C LEU A 181 -19.17 -5.45 -8.54
N VAL A 182 -18.67 -6.68 -8.70
CA VAL A 182 -18.57 -7.36 -10.00
C VAL A 182 -19.94 -7.72 -10.54
N THR A 183 -20.83 -8.20 -9.66
CA THR A 183 -22.23 -8.49 -10.01
C THR A 183 -22.93 -7.25 -10.54
N SER A 184 -22.78 -6.11 -9.85
CA SER A 184 -23.36 -4.84 -10.32
C SER A 184 -22.78 -4.38 -11.66
N ALA A 185 -21.45 -4.46 -11.83
CA ALA A 185 -20.80 -4.09 -13.08
C ALA A 185 -21.33 -4.92 -14.27
N LEU A 186 -21.44 -6.25 -14.10
CA LEU A 186 -21.99 -7.14 -15.12
C LEU A 186 -23.48 -6.88 -15.38
N ALA A 187 -24.28 -6.68 -14.33
CA ALA A 187 -25.72 -6.40 -14.47
C ALA A 187 -25.96 -5.12 -15.26
N TRP A 188 -25.20 -4.06 -14.98
CA TRP A 188 -25.25 -2.82 -15.73
C TRP A 188 -24.82 -3.01 -17.19
N ILE A 189 -23.73 -3.75 -17.46
CA ILE A 189 -23.29 -4.05 -18.83
C ILE A 189 -24.39 -4.76 -19.62
N PHE A 190 -25.03 -5.77 -19.04
CA PHE A 190 -26.10 -6.50 -19.71
C PHE A 190 -27.33 -5.63 -19.95
N ALA A 191 -27.76 -4.85 -18.95
CA ALA A 191 -28.87 -3.90 -19.13
C ALA A 191 -28.56 -2.89 -20.24
N PHE A 192 -27.34 -2.36 -20.29
CA PHE A 192 -26.90 -1.44 -21.35
C PHE A 192 -26.87 -2.11 -22.73
N SER A 193 -26.34 -3.34 -22.84
CA SER A 193 -26.33 -4.12 -24.08
C SER A 193 -27.74 -4.49 -24.57
N GLU A 194 -28.68 -4.70 -23.64
CA GLU A 194 -30.10 -4.92 -23.94
C GLU A 194 -30.87 -3.61 -24.24
N LYS A 195 -30.20 -2.45 -24.19
CA LYS A 195 -30.79 -1.12 -24.42
C LYS A 195 -31.93 -0.78 -23.45
N ILE A 196 -31.81 -1.24 -22.20
CA ILE A 196 -32.68 -0.85 -21.09
C ILE A 196 -32.53 0.65 -20.83
N SER A 197 -33.59 1.32 -20.34
CA SER A 197 -33.55 2.76 -20.11
C SER A 197 -32.49 3.14 -19.06
N ARG A 198 -32.01 4.39 -19.12
CA ARG A 198 -30.98 4.91 -18.21
C ARG A 198 -31.42 4.81 -16.74
N GLU A 199 -32.68 5.11 -16.45
CA GLU A 199 -33.27 5.01 -15.11
C GLU A 199 -33.36 3.57 -14.61
N GLU A 200 -33.90 2.65 -15.42
CA GLU A 200 -33.97 1.23 -15.07
C GLU A 200 -32.58 0.62 -14.90
N CYS A 201 -31.59 1.03 -15.70
CA CYS A 201 -30.19 0.62 -15.50
C CYS A 201 -29.68 1.05 -14.12
N ALA A 202 -30.06 2.23 -13.63
CA ALA A 202 -29.62 2.73 -12.33
C ALA A 202 -30.28 1.96 -11.19
N ILE A 203 -31.55 1.59 -11.37
CA ILE A 203 -32.33 0.74 -10.44
C ILE A 203 -31.74 -0.68 -10.38
N ILE A 204 -31.50 -1.32 -11.54
CA ILE A 204 -30.86 -2.64 -11.64
C ILE A 204 -29.49 -2.63 -10.97
N ARG A 205 -28.70 -1.58 -11.19
CA ARG A 205 -27.38 -1.40 -10.56
C ARG A 205 -27.49 -1.35 -9.03
N LEU A 206 -28.36 -0.48 -8.48
CA LEU A 206 -28.53 -0.37 -7.03
C LEU A 206 -29.02 -1.69 -6.40
N ALA A 207 -29.98 -2.36 -7.05
CA ALA A 207 -30.44 -3.67 -6.62
C ALA A 207 -29.30 -4.70 -6.63
N SER A 208 -28.49 -4.72 -7.69
CA SER A 208 -27.35 -5.65 -7.84
C SER A 208 -26.22 -5.39 -6.85
N LEU A 209 -25.95 -4.12 -6.51
CA LEU A 209 -24.96 -3.78 -5.47
C LEU A 209 -25.37 -4.31 -4.09
N LEU A 210 -26.66 -4.26 -3.77
CA LEU A 210 -27.17 -4.52 -2.42
C LEU A 210 -27.83 -5.89 -2.24
N HIS A 211 -27.98 -6.68 -3.31
CA HIS A 211 -28.75 -7.94 -3.30
C HIS A 211 -28.29 -8.96 -2.23
N ASP A 212 -27.02 -8.90 -1.85
CA ASP A 212 -26.36 -9.84 -0.94
C ASP A 212 -25.91 -9.22 0.39
N PHE A 213 -26.15 -7.92 0.62
CA PHE A 213 -25.71 -7.23 1.83
C PHE A 213 -26.40 -7.70 3.13
N GLY A 214 -27.46 -8.50 3.00
CA GLY A 214 -28.14 -9.19 4.08
C GLY A 214 -27.45 -10.45 4.57
N LYS A 215 -26.52 -11.04 3.80
CA LYS A 215 -25.84 -12.31 4.15
C LYS A 215 -25.18 -12.31 5.53
N PRO A 216 -24.49 -11.24 5.97
CA PRO A 216 -23.90 -11.21 7.32
C PRO A 216 -24.93 -11.24 8.45
N PHE A 217 -26.17 -10.78 8.22
CA PHE A 217 -27.23 -10.82 9.22
C PHE A 217 -27.98 -12.14 9.23
N ASP A 218 -28.35 -12.65 8.06
CA ASP A 218 -29.06 -13.92 7.90
C ASP A 218 -28.69 -14.50 6.54
N ILE A 219 -27.77 -15.46 6.52
CA ILE A 219 -27.33 -16.07 5.26
C ILE A 219 -28.42 -16.92 4.61
N PHE A 220 -29.37 -17.46 5.39
CA PHE A 220 -30.42 -18.36 4.90
C PHE A 220 -31.56 -17.59 4.25
N ASN A 221 -31.99 -16.51 4.88
CA ASN A 221 -33.01 -15.61 4.35
C ASN A 221 -32.38 -14.29 3.88
N HIS A 222 -31.19 -14.35 3.29
CA HIS A 222 -30.42 -13.17 2.91
C HIS A 222 -31.19 -12.24 1.99
N VAL A 223 -32.06 -12.75 1.13
CA VAL A 223 -32.94 -11.95 0.27
C VAL A 223 -33.78 -10.94 1.10
N LEU A 224 -34.48 -11.42 2.14
CA LEU A 224 -35.30 -10.57 3.02
C LEU A 224 -34.43 -9.64 3.88
N ALA A 225 -33.26 -10.10 4.32
CA ALA A 225 -32.32 -9.28 5.06
C ALA A 225 -31.73 -8.17 4.18
N SER A 226 -31.35 -8.47 2.93
CA SER A 226 -30.81 -7.54 1.94
C SER A 226 -31.84 -6.48 1.57
N ARG A 227 -33.11 -6.88 1.40
CA ARG A 227 -34.21 -5.92 1.21
C ARG A 227 -34.26 -4.89 2.34
N LYS A 228 -34.21 -5.34 3.60
CA LYS A 228 -34.22 -4.44 4.77
C LYS A 228 -32.97 -3.56 4.85
N VAL A 229 -31.80 -4.08 4.44
CA VAL A 229 -30.56 -3.28 4.36
C VAL A 229 -30.70 -2.19 3.29
N ALA A 230 -31.19 -2.55 2.09
CA ALA A 230 -31.42 -1.60 1.02
C ALA A 230 -32.44 -0.53 1.41
N GLU A 231 -33.55 -0.92 2.03
CA GLU A 231 -34.55 0.00 2.56
C GLU A 231 -33.93 0.96 3.60
N PHE A 232 -33.11 0.44 4.51
CA PHE A 232 -32.40 1.26 5.49
C PHE A 232 -31.43 2.27 4.86
N LEU A 233 -30.68 1.87 3.84
CA LEU A 233 -29.68 2.74 3.19
C LEU A 233 -30.30 3.77 2.25
N LEU A 234 -31.37 3.40 1.54
CA LEU A 234 -31.89 4.17 0.41
C LEU A 234 -33.15 4.97 0.75
N SER A 235 -33.86 4.65 1.82
CA SER A 235 -35.00 5.46 2.27
C SER A 235 -34.55 6.88 2.60
N GLU A 236 -35.34 7.87 2.13
CA GLU A 236 -35.03 9.31 2.22
C GLU A 236 -33.81 9.75 1.38
N ILE A 237 -33.14 8.82 0.69
CA ILE A 237 -32.02 9.09 -0.21
C ILE A 237 -32.49 9.15 -1.66
N ILE A 238 -33.36 8.24 -2.08
CA ILE A 238 -33.95 8.20 -3.42
C ILE A 238 -35.48 8.33 -3.31
N ASP A 239 -36.17 8.56 -4.43
CA ASP A 239 -37.62 8.65 -4.42
C ASP A 239 -38.29 7.29 -4.14
N ASP A 240 -39.52 7.34 -3.60
CA ASP A 240 -40.23 6.15 -3.13
C ASP A 240 -40.57 5.15 -4.25
N ASP A 241 -40.68 5.59 -5.51
CA ASP A 241 -40.98 4.70 -6.63
C ASP A 241 -39.72 3.91 -7.04
N SER A 242 -38.61 4.61 -7.25
CA SER A 242 -37.31 3.99 -7.48
C SER A 242 -36.93 3.04 -6.34
N LEU A 243 -37.18 3.42 -5.09
CA LEU A 243 -36.94 2.55 -3.94
C LEU A 243 -37.77 1.26 -4.03
N ARG A 244 -39.06 1.36 -4.34
CA ARG A 244 -39.94 0.18 -4.46
C ARG A 244 -39.41 -0.79 -5.51
N GLN A 245 -39.00 -0.27 -6.68
CA GLN A 245 -38.45 -1.08 -7.76
C GLN A 245 -37.12 -1.75 -7.38
N VAL A 246 -36.21 -1.04 -6.69
CA VAL A 246 -34.97 -1.62 -6.16
C VAL A 246 -35.28 -2.79 -5.21
N LEU A 247 -36.22 -2.60 -4.28
CA LEU A 247 -36.58 -3.62 -3.29
C LEU A 247 -37.23 -4.85 -3.94
N GLU A 248 -38.08 -4.64 -4.96
CA GLU A 248 -38.69 -5.72 -5.75
C GLU A 248 -37.64 -6.53 -6.51
N LEU A 249 -36.68 -5.88 -7.17
CA LEU A 249 -35.59 -6.58 -7.86
C LEU A 249 -34.71 -7.40 -6.92
N ILE A 250 -34.45 -6.90 -5.70
CA ILE A 250 -33.72 -7.66 -4.68
C ILE A 250 -34.51 -8.90 -4.27
N GLU A 251 -35.83 -8.82 -4.12
CA GLU A 251 -36.67 -10.00 -3.79
C GLU A 251 -36.65 -11.06 -4.89
N HIS A 252 -36.58 -10.64 -6.15
CA HIS A 252 -36.64 -11.50 -7.32
C HIS A 252 -35.26 -11.84 -7.92
N HIS A 253 -34.15 -11.57 -7.23
CA HIS A 253 -32.81 -11.81 -7.79
C HIS A 253 -32.43 -13.30 -7.96
N HIS A 254 -33.26 -14.23 -7.49
CA HIS A 254 -33.18 -15.68 -7.78
C HIS A 254 -34.24 -16.17 -8.77
N ASP A 255 -35.13 -15.30 -9.25
CA ASP A 255 -36.25 -15.66 -10.13
C ASP A 255 -35.97 -15.28 -11.59
N GLU A 256 -35.58 -16.27 -12.39
CA GLU A 256 -35.32 -16.11 -13.83
C GLU A 256 -36.55 -15.67 -14.64
N ARG A 257 -37.76 -15.82 -14.09
CA ARG A 257 -39.01 -15.44 -14.77
C ARG A 257 -39.29 -13.95 -14.70
N HIS A 258 -38.65 -13.23 -13.76
CA HIS A 258 -38.80 -11.78 -13.66
C HIS A 258 -38.01 -11.08 -14.77
N GLN A 259 -38.67 -10.21 -15.55
CA GLN A 259 -38.10 -9.63 -16.77
C GLN A 259 -36.77 -8.91 -16.53
N LEU A 260 -36.68 -8.07 -15.50
CA LEU A 260 -35.44 -7.38 -15.13
C LEU A 260 -34.59 -8.18 -14.14
N GLY A 261 -35.21 -9.07 -13.36
CA GLY A 261 -34.53 -9.92 -12.37
C GLY A 261 -33.57 -10.91 -13.03
N ARG A 262 -33.91 -11.41 -14.23
CA ARG A 262 -33.06 -12.30 -15.02
C ARG A 262 -31.67 -11.71 -15.33
N ILE A 263 -31.56 -10.39 -15.43
CA ILE A 263 -30.28 -9.70 -15.66
C ILE A 263 -29.39 -9.86 -14.43
N ILE A 264 -29.94 -9.64 -13.24
CA ILE A 264 -29.24 -9.80 -11.96
C ILE A 264 -28.85 -11.26 -11.75
N VAL A 265 -29.77 -12.22 -12.00
CA VAL A 265 -29.48 -13.66 -11.92
C VAL A 265 -28.30 -14.05 -12.81
N ARG A 266 -28.28 -13.56 -14.06
CA ARG A 266 -27.18 -13.84 -15.01
C ARG A 266 -25.86 -13.24 -14.53
N ALA A 267 -25.89 -12.01 -14.03
CA ALA A 267 -24.71 -11.32 -13.52
C ALA A 267 -24.14 -11.99 -12.26
N ASP A 268 -24.98 -12.34 -11.28
CA ASP A 268 -24.58 -13.03 -10.05
C ASP A 268 -23.95 -14.40 -10.35
N ARG A 269 -24.52 -15.15 -11.31
CA ARG A 269 -23.94 -16.42 -11.75
C ARG A 269 -22.56 -16.27 -12.35
N LEU A 270 -22.34 -15.25 -13.18
CA LEU A 270 -21.04 -15.01 -13.82
C LEU A 270 -20.01 -14.47 -12.83
N ALA A 271 -20.38 -13.55 -11.95
CA ALA A 271 -19.53 -13.08 -10.85
C ALA A 271 -19.14 -14.25 -9.92
N SER A 272 -20.13 -15.06 -9.53
CA SER A 272 -19.92 -16.31 -8.81
C SER A 272 -18.98 -17.25 -9.56
N ALA A 273 -19.14 -17.44 -10.87
CA ALA A 273 -18.24 -18.29 -11.66
C ALA A 273 -16.81 -17.76 -11.73
N SER A 274 -16.61 -16.44 -11.70
CA SER A 274 -15.28 -15.81 -11.57
C SER A 274 -14.58 -16.05 -10.26
N ASP A 275 -15.38 -16.36 -9.25
CA ASP A 275 -14.94 -16.63 -7.90
C ASP A 275 -14.96 -18.13 -7.54
N ARG A 276 -15.61 -18.98 -8.36
CA ARG A 276 -15.80 -20.41 -8.13
C ARG A 276 -14.84 -21.25 -8.97
N LEU A 277 -13.93 -21.93 -8.30
CA LEU A 277 -13.10 -22.99 -8.88
C LEU A 277 -13.89 -24.32 -9.02
N GLY A 278 -15.15 -24.27 -9.46
CA GLY A 278 -16.18 -25.31 -9.22
C GLY A 278 -15.74 -26.77 -9.44
N ASN A 279 -15.31 -27.14 -10.65
CA ASN A 279 -14.91 -28.53 -10.93
C ASN A 279 -13.58 -28.92 -10.26
N LEU A 280 -12.70 -27.94 -10.03
CA LEU A 280 -11.45 -28.14 -9.28
C LEU A 280 -11.75 -28.40 -7.79
N LEU A 281 -12.72 -27.67 -7.22
CA LEU A 281 -13.24 -27.86 -5.87
C LEU A 281 -13.81 -29.26 -5.70
N LYS A 282 -14.69 -29.68 -6.60
CA LYS A 282 -15.36 -30.98 -6.54
C LYS A 282 -14.35 -32.13 -6.46
N LYS A 283 -13.41 -32.21 -7.41
CA LYS A 283 -12.39 -33.28 -7.45
C LYS A 283 -11.56 -33.33 -6.17
N ARG A 284 -11.23 -32.16 -5.59
CA ARG A 284 -10.46 -32.07 -4.34
C ARG A 284 -11.30 -32.47 -3.13
N LEU A 285 -12.56 -32.05 -3.06
CA LEU A 285 -13.49 -32.48 -2.01
C LEU A 285 -13.71 -33.99 -2.04
N GLU A 286 -13.96 -34.58 -3.20
CA GLU A 286 -14.15 -36.03 -3.36
C GLU A 286 -12.92 -36.80 -2.86
N LYS A 287 -11.72 -36.32 -3.19
CA LYS A 287 -10.46 -36.89 -2.70
C LYS A 287 -10.31 -36.80 -1.18
N ILE A 288 -10.75 -35.69 -0.57
CA ILE A 288 -10.64 -35.49 0.88
C ILE A 288 -11.70 -36.30 1.63
N LEU A 289 -12.92 -36.33 1.12
CA LEU A 289 -14.07 -37.01 1.74
C LEU A 289 -14.09 -38.52 1.46
N GLY A 290 -13.39 -38.98 0.43
CA GLY A 290 -13.26 -40.40 0.10
C GLY A 290 -14.46 -41.00 -0.65
N TYR A 291 -15.34 -40.17 -1.22
CA TYR A 291 -16.48 -40.61 -2.03
C TYR A 291 -16.81 -39.59 -3.11
N GLN A 292 -17.51 -40.04 -4.17
CA GLN A 292 -17.94 -39.19 -5.28
C GLN A 292 -19.13 -38.33 -4.86
N LEU A 293 -19.10 -37.06 -5.25
CA LEU A 293 -20.16 -36.09 -5.00
C LEU A 293 -20.93 -35.85 -6.29
N SER A 294 -22.24 -35.69 -6.20
CA SER A 294 -23.01 -35.06 -7.28
C SER A 294 -22.77 -33.54 -7.27
N ASP A 295 -22.96 -32.89 -8.42
CA ASP A 295 -22.85 -31.43 -8.50
C ASP A 295 -23.86 -30.75 -7.58
N GLU A 296 -25.08 -31.31 -7.45
CA GLU A 296 -26.12 -30.77 -6.60
C GLU A 296 -25.81 -30.85 -5.10
N GLU A 297 -25.14 -31.92 -4.64
CA GLU A 297 -24.85 -32.11 -3.21
C GLU A 297 -23.97 -31.01 -2.62
N ILE A 298 -22.94 -30.57 -3.36
CA ILE A 298 -22.02 -29.51 -2.93
C ILE A 298 -22.76 -28.19 -2.73
N TYR A 299 -23.82 -27.94 -3.50
CA TYR A 299 -24.56 -26.69 -3.43
C TYR A 299 -25.71 -26.71 -2.41
N ARG A 300 -26.11 -27.88 -1.86
CA ARG A 300 -27.19 -28.00 -0.86
C ARG A 300 -26.71 -27.68 0.55
N TRP A 301 -27.42 -26.82 1.27
CA TRP A 301 -27.06 -26.47 2.65
C TRP A 301 -27.26 -27.63 3.64
N GLU A 302 -28.22 -28.51 3.39
CA GLU A 302 -28.47 -29.70 4.21
C GLU A 302 -27.24 -30.61 4.25
N PHE A 303 -26.49 -30.70 3.15
CA PHE A 303 -25.26 -31.49 3.08
C PHE A 303 -24.21 -30.98 4.07
N TRP A 304 -23.92 -29.67 4.05
CA TRP A 304 -22.95 -29.04 4.95
C TRP A 304 -23.39 -29.04 6.40
N ARG A 305 -24.69 -28.82 6.65
CA ARG A 305 -25.28 -28.94 7.98
C ARG A 305 -25.12 -30.35 8.54
N ASN A 306 -25.40 -31.38 7.74
CA ASN A 306 -25.26 -32.78 8.14
C ASN A 306 -23.79 -33.14 8.40
N LEU A 307 -22.85 -32.64 7.60
CA LEU A 307 -21.42 -32.80 7.85
C LEU A 307 -21.00 -32.17 9.18
N HIS A 308 -21.41 -30.93 9.45
CA HIS A 308 -21.10 -30.25 10.71
C HIS A 308 -21.71 -30.96 11.94
N MET A 309 -22.93 -31.49 11.83
CA MET A 309 -23.55 -32.25 12.91
C MET A 309 -22.82 -33.57 13.21
N ARG A 310 -22.14 -34.17 12.23
CA ARG A 310 -21.30 -35.36 12.43
C ARG A 310 -19.96 -35.01 13.07
N ASP A 311 -19.32 -33.93 12.62
CA ASP A 311 -18.08 -33.41 13.16
C ASP A 311 -18.07 -31.87 13.07
N GLY A 312 -18.11 -31.23 14.25
CA GLY A 312 -18.21 -29.78 14.38
C GLY A 312 -17.03 -29.01 13.77
N GLN A 313 -15.87 -29.64 13.63
CA GLN A 313 -14.64 -29.01 13.10
C GLN A 313 -14.45 -29.23 11.59
N LEU A 314 -15.22 -30.13 10.98
CA LEU A 314 -14.96 -30.60 9.63
C LEU A 314 -14.98 -29.47 8.58
N ILE A 315 -15.92 -28.53 8.68
CA ILE A 315 -16.00 -27.39 7.75
C ILE A 315 -14.74 -26.52 7.81
N ARG A 316 -14.22 -26.26 9.01
CA ARG A 316 -12.98 -25.51 9.22
C ARG A 316 -11.79 -26.25 8.61
N LEU A 317 -11.62 -27.52 8.97
CA LEU A 317 -10.52 -28.35 8.50
C LEU A 317 -10.53 -28.53 6.98
N LEU A 318 -11.71 -28.69 6.36
CA LEU A 318 -11.87 -28.75 4.91
C LEU A 318 -11.44 -27.43 4.27
N SER A 319 -11.91 -26.30 4.81
CA SER A 319 -11.56 -24.97 4.31
C SER A 319 -10.05 -24.71 4.39
N GLU A 320 -9.43 -25.01 5.54
CA GLU A 320 -7.98 -24.85 5.76
C GLU A 320 -7.17 -25.74 4.81
N LYS A 321 -7.53 -27.02 4.69
CA LYS A 321 -6.84 -27.97 3.82
C LYS A 321 -6.92 -27.58 2.35
N LEU A 322 -8.11 -27.18 1.87
CA LEU A 322 -8.33 -26.79 0.48
C LEU A 322 -7.56 -25.52 0.11
N VAL A 323 -7.57 -24.50 0.97
CA VAL A 323 -6.88 -23.24 0.66
C VAL A 323 -5.36 -23.40 0.69
N ARG A 324 -4.81 -24.20 1.62
CA ARG A 324 -3.39 -24.57 1.63
C ARG A 324 -2.99 -25.34 0.38
N GLU A 325 -3.78 -26.34 -0.01
CA GLU A 325 -3.53 -27.12 -1.22
C GLU A 325 -3.56 -26.22 -2.47
N MET A 326 -4.47 -25.24 -2.54
CA MET A 326 -4.50 -24.27 -3.63
C MET A 326 -3.28 -23.35 -3.62
N ARG A 327 -2.89 -22.83 -2.46
CA ARG A 327 -1.72 -21.95 -2.29
C ARG A 327 -0.41 -22.64 -2.66
N GLU A 328 -0.16 -23.84 -2.14
CA GLU A 328 1.04 -24.63 -2.47
C GLU A 328 1.18 -24.89 -3.98
N ASN A 329 0.04 -25.02 -4.67
CA ASN A 329 0.00 -25.23 -6.11
C ASN A 329 0.16 -23.93 -6.94
N THR A 330 -0.04 -22.75 -6.36
CA THR A 330 -0.04 -21.46 -7.08
C THR A 330 1.11 -20.54 -6.75
N GLU A 331 1.67 -20.61 -5.55
CA GLU A 331 2.72 -19.69 -5.09
C GLU A 331 4.02 -19.74 -5.92
N TRP A 332 4.26 -20.81 -6.70
CA TRP A 332 5.59 -21.10 -7.24
C TRP A 332 5.70 -21.39 -8.74
N PHE A 333 4.67 -21.04 -9.55
CA PHE A 333 4.57 -21.24 -11.03
C PHE A 333 4.74 -22.68 -11.56
N THR A 334 5.53 -23.51 -10.90
CA THR A 334 5.90 -24.88 -11.27
C THR A 334 4.70 -25.82 -11.26
N SER A 335 3.78 -25.64 -10.31
CA SER A 335 2.49 -26.34 -10.21
C SER A 335 1.31 -25.53 -10.77
N LEU A 336 1.50 -24.24 -11.04
CA LEU A 336 0.49 -23.38 -11.68
C LEU A 336 0.15 -23.91 -13.07
N LYS A 337 1.13 -24.53 -13.77
CA LYS A 337 0.91 -25.25 -15.03
C LYS A 337 -0.09 -26.40 -14.89
N LYS A 338 -0.07 -27.14 -13.78
CA LYS A 338 -1.00 -28.25 -13.54
C LYS A 338 -2.41 -27.72 -13.27
N VAL A 339 -2.53 -26.65 -12.49
CA VAL A 339 -3.81 -25.96 -12.28
C VAL A 339 -4.31 -25.34 -13.59
N LEU A 340 -3.42 -24.79 -14.43
CA LEU A 340 -3.73 -24.31 -15.79
C LEU A 340 -4.21 -25.42 -16.70
N GLU A 341 -3.54 -26.57 -16.72
CA GLU A 341 -3.95 -27.73 -17.52
C GLU A 341 -5.33 -28.21 -17.07
N GLU A 342 -5.55 -28.39 -15.76
CA GLU A 342 -6.85 -28.77 -15.19
C GLU A 342 -7.96 -27.73 -15.43
N ALA A 343 -7.62 -26.44 -15.45
CA ALA A 343 -8.56 -25.35 -15.69
C ALA A 343 -8.83 -25.13 -17.19
N ARG A 344 -7.89 -25.42 -18.09
CA ARG A 344 -8.09 -25.34 -19.55
C ARG A 344 -9.04 -26.42 -20.05
N ASP A 345 -9.12 -27.55 -19.36
CA ASP A 345 -10.12 -28.58 -19.60
C ASP A 345 -11.55 -28.11 -19.25
N LEU A 346 -11.68 -27.00 -18.50
CA LEU A 346 -12.96 -26.35 -18.23
C LEU A 346 -13.28 -25.40 -19.40
N VAL A 347 -14.13 -25.87 -20.32
CA VAL A 347 -14.67 -25.00 -21.38
C VAL A 347 -15.51 -23.90 -20.73
N CYS A 348 -14.97 -22.69 -20.70
CA CYS A 348 -15.72 -21.48 -20.38
C CYS A 348 -15.75 -20.59 -21.61
N GLU A 349 -16.92 -20.51 -22.23
CA GLU A 349 -17.16 -19.61 -23.35
C GLU A 349 -16.98 -18.15 -22.89
N PRO A 350 -16.28 -17.32 -23.67
CA PRO A 350 -16.22 -15.88 -23.44
C PRO A 350 -17.62 -15.26 -23.44
N VAL A 351 -17.80 -14.19 -22.66
CA VAL A 351 -19.04 -13.41 -22.64
C VAL A 351 -18.96 -12.34 -23.73
N ASN A 352 -19.74 -12.50 -24.79
CA ASN A 352 -19.67 -11.62 -25.96
C ASN A 352 -19.98 -10.15 -25.65
N GLU A 353 -20.85 -9.89 -24.67
CA GLU A 353 -21.29 -8.55 -24.30
C GLU A 353 -20.27 -7.78 -23.45
N ALA A 354 -19.28 -8.47 -22.86
CA ALA A 354 -18.33 -7.88 -21.92
C ALA A 354 -16.86 -8.03 -22.35
N VAL A 355 -16.09 -6.96 -22.21
CA VAL A 355 -14.65 -6.89 -22.47
C VAL A 355 -13.92 -6.39 -21.24
N VAL A 356 -12.72 -6.91 -21.00
CA VAL A 356 -11.81 -6.39 -19.98
C VAL A 356 -10.70 -5.62 -20.67
N VAL A 357 -10.56 -4.35 -20.29
CA VAL A 357 -9.57 -3.42 -20.83
C VAL A 357 -8.58 -3.06 -19.74
N CYS A 358 -7.29 -3.15 -20.02
CA CYS A 358 -6.23 -2.73 -19.11
C CYS A 358 -5.42 -1.60 -19.74
N ILE A 359 -5.34 -0.47 -19.03
CA ILE A 359 -4.51 0.69 -19.37
C ILE A 359 -3.27 0.66 -18.48
N ASP A 360 -2.08 0.56 -19.06
CA ASP A 360 -0.77 0.53 -18.36
C ASP A 360 0.01 1.82 -18.66
N SER A 361 0.32 2.56 -17.60
CA SER A 361 1.12 3.79 -17.62
C SER A 361 2.62 3.45 -17.54
N GLY A 362 3.31 3.51 -18.67
CA GLY A 362 4.77 3.36 -18.73
C GLY A 362 5.51 4.67 -18.46
N GLY A 363 6.70 4.58 -17.87
CA GLY A 363 7.61 5.74 -17.67
C GLY A 363 7.37 6.56 -16.40
N ILE A 364 6.55 6.05 -15.47
CA ILE A 364 6.25 6.72 -14.18
C ILE A 364 7.52 7.04 -13.40
N GLN A 365 8.40 6.05 -13.21
CA GLN A 365 9.61 6.23 -12.41
C GLN A 365 10.53 7.30 -13.02
N ASP A 366 10.68 7.30 -14.34
CA ASP A 366 11.44 8.32 -15.06
C ASP A 366 10.81 9.72 -14.90
N PHE A 367 9.48 9.82 -15.00
CA PHE A 367 8.75 11.08 -14.83
C PHE A 367 8.97 11.71 -13.44
N ILE A 368 8.97 10.87 -12.39
CA ILE A 368 9.16 11.29 -11.00
C ILE A 368 10.64 11.58 -10.71
N SER A 369 11.56 10.67 -11.08
CA SER A 369 12.97 10.76 -10.71
C SER A 369 13.74 11.87 -11.43
N LYS A 370 13.26 12.36 -12.56
CA LYS A 370 13.86 13.49 -13.29
C LYS A 370 13.64 14.84 -12.60
N ARG A 371 12.80 14.93 -11.57
CA ARG A 371 12.53 16.19 -10.85
C ARG A 371 13.63 16.40 -9.81
N GLN A 372 14.43 17.46 -9.97
CA GLN A 372 15.54 17.79 -9.06
C GLN A 372 15.13 18.69 -7.88
N GLU A 373 13.84 18.92 -7.67
CA GLU A 373 13.30 19.67 -6.54
C GLU A 373 12.24 18.81 -5.82
N LEU A 374 12.28 18.76 -4.48
CA LEU A 374 11.48 17.81 -3.68
C LEU A 374 9.97 18.05 -3.79
N ARG A 375 9.53 19.31 -3.89
CA ARG A 375 8.11 19.67 -4.09
C ARG A 375 7.65 19.17 -5.44
N SER A 376 8.46 19.39 -6.48
CA SER A 376 8.17 18.88 -7.83
C SER A 376 8.13 17.35 -7.88
N LEU A 377 8.98 16.66 -7.10
CA LEU A 377 8.93 15.20 -6.98
C LEU A 377 7.62 14.72 -6.33
N GLY A 378 7.24 15.32 -5.20
CA GLY A 378 5.97 15.00 -4.52
C GLY A 378 4.76 15.28 -5.42
N ALA A 379 4.76 16.41 -6.13
CA ALA A 379 3.73 16.76 -7.10
C ALA A 379 3.68 15.82 -8.30
N ALA A 380 4.84 15.36 -8.81
CA ALA A 380 4.88 14.39 -9.90
C ALA A 380 4.27 13.06 -9.47
N SER A 381 4.60 12.56 -8.29
CA SER A 381 4.01 11.34 -7.72
C SER A 381 2.49 11.47 -7.58
N PHE A 382 2.04 12.55 -6.96
CA PHE A 382 0.60 12.81 -6.76
C PHE A 382 -0.16 12.98 -8.07
N THR A 383 0.46 13.59 -9.09
CA THR A 383 -0.11 13.74 -10.43
C THR A 383 -0.34 12.38 -11.09
N VAL A 384 0.60 11.43 -10.94
CA VAL A 384 0.44 10.07 -11.49
C VAL A 384 -0.72 9.33 -10.81
N ASP A 385 -0.80 9.41 -9.49
CA ASP A 385 -1.91 8.80 -8.74
C ASP A 385 -3.25 9.42 -9.14
N CYS A 386 -3.30 10.75 -9.28
CA CYS A 386 -4.49 11.48 -9.74
C CYS A 386 -4.86 11.10 -11.18
N LEU A 387 -3.89 10.96 -12.09
CA LEU A 387 -4.12 10.52 -13.47
C LEU A 387 -4.82 9.15 -13.51
N VAL A 388 -4.28 8.18 -12.78
CA VAL A 388 -4.73 6.77 -12.79
C VAL A 388 -6.06 6.60 -12.05
N MET A 389 -6.23 7.26 -10.91
CA MET A 389 -7.33 6.98 -9.98
C MET A 389 -8.48 8.00 -10.04
N VAL A 390 -8.27 9.15 -10.68
CA VAL A 390 -9.26 10.24 -10.72
C VAL A 390 -9.50 10.71 -12.15
N GLN A 391 -8.47 11.12 -12.88
CA GLN A 391 -8.60 11.74 -14.20
C GLN A 391 -9.12 10.75 -15.23
N ILE A 392 -8.46 9.59 -15.42
CA ILE A 392 -8.91 8.55 -16.36
C ILE A 392 -10.34 8.11 -16.04
N PRO A 393 -10.69 7.75 -14.78
CA PRO A 393 -12.07 7.46 -14.40
C PRO A 393 -13.07 8.57 -14.74
N SER A 394 -12.74 9.82 -14.42
CA SER A 394 -13.62 10.97 -14.65
C SER A 394 -13.84 11.25 -16.14
N LEU A 395 -12.77 11.15 -16.93
CA LEU A 395 -12.82 11.31 -18.39
C LEU A 395 -13.65 10.19 -19.03
N LEU A 396 -13.46 8.94 -18.61
CA LEU A 396 -14.26 7.82 -19.10
C LEU A 396 -15.75 8.02 -18.80
N GLN A 397 -16.11 8.42 -17.58
CA GLN A 397 -17.49 8.72 -17.23
C GLN A 397 -18.08 9.84 -18.09
N ALA A 398 -17.35 10.94 -18.26
CA ALA A 398 -17.79 12.07 -19.09
C ALA A 398 -17.98 11.66 -20.57
N ARG A 399 -17.07 10.84 -21.11
CA ARG A 399 -17.16 10.31 -22.48
C ARG A 399 -18.33 9.35 -22.65
N PHE A 400 -18.56 8.47 -21.67
CA PHE A 400 -19.73 7.59 -21.69
C PHE A 400 -21.04 8.40 -21.72
N GLU A 401 -21.17 9.42 -20.86
CA GLU A 401 -22.38 10.25 -20.79
C GLU A 401 -22.64 10.99 -22.11
N LYS A 402 -21.59 11.46 -22.78
CA LYS A 402 -21.67 12.19 -24.05
C LYS A 402 -21.93 11.30 -25.26
N GLU A 403 -21.28 10.14 -25.35
CA GLU A 403 -21.29 9.28 -26.54
C GLU A 403 -22.39 8.21 -26.51
N ASN A 404 -22.85 7.79 -25.33
CA ASN A 404 -23.81 6.69 -25.17
C ASN A 404 -25.10 7.09 -24.44
N GLU A 405 -25.28 8.39 -24.15
CA GLU A 405 -26.41 8.93 -23.39
C GLU A 405 -26.63 8.26 -22.01
N THR A 406 -25.60 7.58 -21.49
CA THR A 406 -25.61 6.85 -20.21
C THR A 406 -24.30 7.06 -19.47
N TRP A 407 -24.27 6.89 -18.16
CA TRP A 407 -23.06 7.04 -17.35
C TRP A 407 -22.26 5.73 -17.29
N LEU A 408 -20.97 5.81 -16.96
CA LEU A 408 -20.18 4.62 -16.60
C LEU A 408 -20.16 4.43 -15.07
N PRO A 409 -20.67 3.33 -14.51
CA PRO A 409 -20.62 3.07 -13.07
C PRO A 409 -19.19 2.85 -12.57
N LEU A 410 -18.86 3.31 -11.36
CA LEU A 410 -17.49 3.19 -10.80
C LEU A 410 -17.06 1.76 -10.44
N GLU A 411 -17.99 0.83 -10.23
CA GLU A 411 -17.69 -0.58 -10.01
C GLU A 411 -17.18 -1.29 -11.28
N THR A 412 -17.41 -0.73 -12.47
CA THR A 412 -16.82 -1.21 -13.73
C THR A 412 -15.31 -1.01 -13.78
N ILE A 413 -14.78 -0.08 -12.98
CA ILE A 413 -13.35 0.14 -12.80
C ILE A 413 -12.88 -0.90 -11.78
N LEU A 414 -12.45 -2.04 -12.30
CA LEU A 414 -12.06 -3.17 -11.49
C LEU A 414 -10.84 -2.80 -10.64
N TYR A 415 -9.80 -2.22 -11.24
CA TYR A 415 -8.58 -1.87 -10.53
C TYR A 415 -8.04 -0.52 -11.03
N SER A 416 -7.57 0.34 -10.12
CA SER A 416 -6.93 1.61 -10.47
C SER A 416 -5.85 1.94 -9.43
N SER A 417 -4.62 1.50 -9.66
CA SER A 417 -3.46 1.81 -8.79
C SER A 417 -2.15 1.40 -9.46
N GLY A 418 -1.02 1.93 -8.97
CA GLY A 418 0.32 1.51 -9.42
C GLY A 418 0.54 1.65 -10.92
N GLY A 419 -0.01 2.70 -11.53
CA GLY A 419 0.09 2.92 -12.97
C GLY A 419 -0.84 2.08 -13.84
N ASN A 420 -1.76 1.31 -13.27
CA ASN A 420 -2.65 0.44 -14.04
C ASN A 420 -4.12 0.76 -13.78
N VAL A 421 -4.94 0.78 -14.84
CA VAL A 421 -6.40 0.86 -14.76
C VAL A 421 -7.01 -0.33 -15.50
N THR A 422 -7.68 -1.23 -14.78
CA THR A 422 -8.41 -2.37 -15.35
C THR A 422 -9.91 -2.09 -15.30
N LEU A 423 -10.57 -2.20 -16.44
CA LEU A 423 -11.98 -1.87 -16.66
C LEU A 423 -12.72 -3.11 -17.16
N LEU A 424 -13.95 -3.32 -16.69
CA LEU A 424 -14.92 -4.26 -17.23
C LEU A 424 -16.00 -3.47 -17.95
N LEU A 425 -16.07 -3.58 -19.27
CA LEU A 425 -16.89 -2.69 -20.11
C LEU A 425 -17.79 -3.48 -21.06
N PRO A 426 -18.85 -2.85 -21.59
CA PRO A 426 -19.57 -3.38 -22.75
C PRO A 426 -18.62 -3.50 -23.94
N SER A 427 -18.65 -4.63 -24.66
CA SER A 427 -17.75 -4.89 -25.79
C SER A 427 -17.79 -3.79 -26.86
N GLN A 428 -18.96 -3.19 -27.07
CA GLN A 428 -19.17 -2.09 -28.02
C GLN A 428 -18.48 -0.76 -27.64
N SER A 429 -18.02 -0.62 -26.39
CA SER A 429 -17.41 0.61 -25.88
C SER A 429 -15.88 0.61 -25.93
N GLN A 430 -15.24 -0.48 -26.36
CA GLN A 430 -13.78 -0.60 -26.43
C GLN A 430 -13.12 0.52 -27.26
N GLY A 431 -13.70 0.84 -28.41
CA GLY A 431 -13.14 1.85 -29.32
C GLY A 431 -13.12 3.27 -28.74
N MET A 432 -14.02 3.58 -27.81
CA MET A 432 -14.01 4.89 -27.12
C MET A 432 -12.82 5.00 -26.16
N VAL A 433 -12.49 3.93 -25.44
CA VAL A 433 -11.32 3.90 -24.54
C VAL A 433 -10.01 4.05 -25.33
N GLU A 434 -9.92 3.41 -26.50
CA GLU A 434 -8.76 3.54 -27.38
C GLU A 434 -8.55 5.00 -27.83
N LYS A 435 -9.63 5.69 -28.23
CA LYS A 435 -9.59 7.11 -28.58
C LYS A 435 -9.14 7.98 -27.41
N LEU A 436 -9.70 7.77 -26.21
CA LEU A 436 -9.31 8.53 -25.03
C LEU A 436 -7.82 8.34 -24.70
N LYS A 437 -7.32 7.11 -24.77
CA LYS A 437 -5.89 6.80 -24.61
C LYS A 437 -5.04 7.54 -25.62
N ASP A 438 -5.42 7.58 -26.90
CA ASP A 438 -4.69 8.31 -27.94
C ASP A 438 -4.68 9.83 -27.69
N GLU A 439 -5.81 10.40 -27.28
CA GLU A 439 -5.90 11.81 -26.88
C GLU A 439 -4.96 12.10 -25.71
N LEU A 440 -5.07 11.35 -24.60
CA LEU A 440 -4.21 11.51 -23.42
C LEU A 440 -2.73 11.37 -23.80
N ASN A 441 -2.36 10.39 -24.61
CA ASN A 441 -0.97 10.22 -25.05
C ASN A 441 -0.40 11.43 -25.80
N LYS A 442 -1.22 12.19 -26.54
CA LYS A 442 -0.78 13.43 -27.20
C LYS A 442 -0.41 14.50 -26.17
N TYR A 443 -1.20 14.62 -25.10
CA TYR A 443 -0.91 15.56 -24.00
C TYR A 443 0.29 15.09 -23.18
N LEU A 444 0.35 13.80 -22.83
CA LEU A 444 1.46 13.21 -22.08
C LEU A 444 2.79 13.41 -22.78
N LEU A 445 2.84 13.34 -24.12
CA LEU A 445 4.05 13.63 -24.89
C LEU A 445 4.59 15.06 -24.65
N GLY A 446 3.69 16.04 -24.46
CA GLY A 446 4.05 17.41 -24.12
C GLY A 446 4.44 17.61 -22.65
N VAL A 447 3.92 16.78 -21.75
CA VAL A 447 4.23 16.81 -20.31
C VAL A 447 5.57 16.14 -20.02
N ASP A 448 5.75 14.90 -20.47
CA ASP A 448 6.99 14.14 -20.38
C ASP A 448 7.04 13.04 -21.46
N PRO A 449 8.02 13.08 -22.38
CA PRO A 449 8.12 12.08 -23.45
C PRO A 449 8.30 10.63 -23.00
N SER A 450 8.69 10.39 -21.74
CA SER A 450 8.79 9.04 -21.18
C SER A 450 7.44 8.47 -20.73
N LEU A 451 6.48 9.33 -20.39
CA LEU A 451 5.18 8.92 -19.87
C LEU A 451 4.24 8.55 -21.02
N ARG A 452 3.68 7.33 -20.98
CA ARG A 452 2.77 6.85 -22.03
C ARG A 452 1.76 5.84 -21.49
N LEU A 453 0.56 5.87 -22.05
CA LEU A 453 -0.49 4.90 -21.82
C LEU A 453 -0.48 3.83 -22.92
N ARG A 454 -0.48 2.57 -22.51
CA ARG A 454 -0.76 1.41 -23.36
C ARG A 454 -2.13 0.87 -23.02
N LEU A 455 -2.81 0.30 -24.01
CA LEU A 455 -4.08 -0.37 -23.80
C LEU A 455 -4.01 -1.78 -24.34
N VAL A 456 -4.55 -2.72 -23.57
CA VAL A 456 -4.83 -4.08 -24.00
C VAL A 456 -6.26 -4.43 -23.66
N SER A 457 -6.86 -5.30 -24.46
CA SER A 457 -8.26 -5.69 -24.32
C SER A 457 -8.42 -7.17 -24.59
N VAL A 458 -9.19 -7.87 -23.76
CA VAL A 458 -9.55 -9.28 -23.95
C VAL A 458 -11.02 -9.46 -23.62
N GLN A 459 -11.70 -10.41 -24.27
CA GLN A 459 -13.09 -10.72 -23.91
C GLN A 459 -13.17 -11.23 -22.47
N PHE A 460 -14.23 -10.85 -21.75
CA PHE A 460 -14.44 -11.32 -20.39
C PHE A 460 -14.64 -12.84 -20.39
N ARG A 461 -13.91 -13.51 -19.51
CA ARG A 461 -14.09 -14.95 -19.22
C ARG A 461 -14.48 -15.09 -17.76
N PRO A 462 -15.45 -15.97 -17.43
CA PRO A 462 -15.80 -16.23 -16.05
C PRO A 462 -14.57 -16.59 -15.24
N LEU A 463 -13.78 -17.60 -15.61
CA LEU A 463 -12.57 -17.97 -14.88
C LEU A 463 -11.50 -16.87 -14.93
N TYR A 464 -11.38 -16.10 -13.84
CA TYR A 464 -10.47 -14.96 -13.72
C TYR A 464 -9.01 -15.33 -14.02
N PHE A 465 -8.59 -16.51 -13.59
CA PHE A 465 -7.23 -16.98 -13.83
C PHE A 465 -6.87 -17.04 -15.32
N LEU A 466 -7.76 -17.55 -16.19
CA LEU A 466 -7.56 -17.57 -17.65
C LEU A 466 -7.59 -16.15 -18.23
N LEU A 467 -8.51 -15.32 -17.73
CA LEU A 467 -8.60 -13.91 -18.10
C LEU A 467 -7.30 -13.15 -17.77
N SER A 468 -6.70 -13.41 -16.61
CA SER A 468 -5.44 -12.79 -16.18
C SER A 468 -4.24 -13.24 -17.01
N GLU A 469 -4.21 -14.51 -17.44
CA GLU A 469 -3.19 -15.04 -18.36
C GLU A 469 -3.28 -14.34 -19.72
N ASP A 470 -4.50 -14.20 -20.27
CA ASP A 470 -4.74 -13.51 -21.53
C ASP A 470 -4.31 -12.03 -21.46
N LEU A 471 -4.73 -11.32 -20.40
CA LEU A 471 -4.31 -9.93 -20.17
C LEU A 471 -2.79 -9.79 -20.04
N GLY A 472 -2.15 -10.66 -19.25
CA GLY A 472 -0.70 -10.63 -19.02
C GLY A 472 0.09 -10.88 -20.30
N ARG A 473 -0.37 -11.82 -21.14
CA ARG A 473 0.21 -12.12 -22.45
C ARG A 473 0.09 -10.92 -23.39
N GLU A 474 -1.10 -10.36 -23.55
CA GLU A 474 -1.31 -9.20 -24.43
C GLU A 474 -0.53 -7.97 -23.95
N LEU A 475 -0.46 -7.74 -22.63
CA LEU A 475 0.34 -6.66 -22.06
C LEU A 475 1.84 -6.87 -22.28
N GLY A 476 2.34 -8.10 -22.16
CA GLY A 476 3.71 -8.45 -22.49
C GLY A 476 4.05 -8.15 -23.96
N LEU A 477 3.16 -8.54 -24.87
CA LEU A 477 3.30 -8.25 -26.30
C LEU A 477 3.27 -6.74 -26.59
N SER A 478 2.36 -5.99 -25.95
CA SER A 478 2.26 -4.54 -26.16
C SER A 478 3.47 -3.78 -25.62
N LYS A 479 4.14 -4.28 -24.56
CA LYS A 479 5.40 -3.72 -24.04
C LYS A 479 6.60 -3.95 -24.96
N ILE A 480 6.59 -5.03 -25.74
CA ILE A 480 7.64 -5.38 -26.71
C ILE A 480 7.43 -4.68 -28.06
N ARG A 481 6.18 -4.42 -28.45
CA ARG A 481 5.86 -3.72 -29.70
C ARG A 481 6.47 -2.32 -29.70
N ILE A 482 7.43 -2.11 -30.60
CA ILE A 482 7.98 -0.79 -30.90
C ILE A 482 7.01 -0.10 -31.84
N GLU A 483 6.21 0.83 -31.34
CA GLU A 483 5.47 1.75 -32.20
C GLU A 483 6.48 2.61 -32.96
N LYS A 484 6.51 2.51 -34.29
CA LYS A 484 7.20 3.48 -35.15
C LYS A 484 6.45 4.81 -35.04
N LYS A 485 6.80 5.62 -34.05
CA LYS A 485 6.40 7.02 -33.99
C LYS A 485 7.54 7.86 -34.54
N GLU A 486 7.21 8.78 -35.45
CA GLU A 486 8.09 9.89 -35.77
C GLU A 486 8.28 10.68 -34.47
N MET A 487 9.39 10.42 -33.77
CA MET A 487 9.76 11.26 -32.66
C MET A 487 10.18 12.60 -33.26
N PRO A 488 9.51 13.72 -32.93
CA PRO A 488 10.01 15.02 -33.34
C PRO A 488 11.44 15.14 -32.78
N VAL A 489 12.41 15.36 -33.67
CA VAL A 489 13.77 15.70 -33.27
C VAL A 489 13.70 17.12 -32.70
N ILE A 490 13.60 17.23 -31.38
CA ILE A 490 13.59 18.53 -30.71
C ILE A 490 15.05 19.00 -30.62
N ILE A 491 15.47 19.86 -31.55
CA ILE A 491 16.74 20.57 -31.43
C ILE A 491 16.53 21.69 -30.41
N MET A 492 17.10 21.54 -29.22
CA MET A 492 16.87 22.45 -28.09
C MET A 492 18.08 23.36 -27.87
N ASP A 493 18.00 24.61 -28.33
CA ASP A 493 19.04 25.62 -28.03
C ASP A 493 19.07 26.04 -26.55
N LYS A 494 17.94 25.86 -25.84
CA LYS A 494 17.74 26.31 -24.46
C LYS A 494 16.97 25.26 -23.63
N PRO A 495 17.62 24.17 -23.20
CA PRO A 495 16.98 23.18 -22.32
C PRO A 495 16.58 23.78 -20.98
N CYS A 496 15.49 23.27 -20.41
CA CYS A 496 15.11 23.52 -19.02
C CYS A 496 16.26 23.15 -18.08
N LYS A 497 16.63 24.04 -17.15
CA LYS A 497 17.71 23.78 -16.19
C LYS A 497 17.36 22.68 -15.17
N THR A 498 16.08 22.44 -14.91
CA THR A 498 15.60 21.45 -13.92
C THR A 498 15.51 20.03 -14.48
N CYS A 499 14.84 19.84 -15.63
CA CYS A 499 14.63 18.49 -16.19
C CYS A 499 15.50 18.19 -17.40
N GLN A 500 16.04 19.21 -18.08
CA GLN A 500 16.84 19.09 -19.31
C GLN A 500 16.14 18.42 -20.51
N MET A 501 14.85 18.09 -20.40
CA MET A 501 14.07 17.35 -21.41
C MET A 501 13.23 18.24 -22.33
N LEU A 502 12.78 19.39 -21.83
CA LEU A 502 11.86 20.29 -22.52
C LEU A 502 12.46 21.70 -22.62
N PRO A 503 12.10 22.50 -23.63
CA PRO A 503 12.59 23.87 -23.76
C PRO A 503 12.12 24.71 -22.57
N ARG A 504 12.99 25.60 -22.09
CA ARG A 504 12.62 26.56 -21.05
C ARG A 504 11.62 27.59 -21.58
N VAL A 505 10.78 28.14 -20.70
CA VAL A 505 9.91 29.28 -21.04
C VAL A 505 10.77 30.54 -21.21
N ASP A 506 10.42 31.43 -22.15
CA ASP A 506 11.14 32.69 -22.33
C ASP A 506 11.18 33.50 -21.02
N GLY A 507 12.39 33.95 -20.66
CA GLY A 507 12.65 34.66 -19.41
C GLY A 507 12.66 33.80 -18.15
N LYS A 508 12.60 32.46 -18.25
CA LYS A 508 12.65 31.53 -17.12
C LYS A 508 13.70 30.45 -17.30
N ASP A 509 14.05 29.80 -16.18
CA ASP A 509 15.00 28.70 -16.15
C ASP A 509 14.32 27.33 -16.29
N GLU A 510 13.01 27.26 -16.01
CA GLU A 510 12.20 26.05 -16.05
C GLU A 510 11.34 25.96 -17.33
N CYS A 511 10.98 24.73 -17.72
CA CYS A 511 9.89 24.49 -18.67
C CYS A 511 8.52 24.66 -17.99
N THR A 512 7.45 24.70 -18.79
CA THR A 512 6.06 24.78 -18.30
C THR A 512 5.73 23.67 -17.30
N THR A 513 6.10 22.43 -17.59
CA THR A 513 5.85 21.26 -16.74
C THR A 513 6.54 21.37 -15.37
N CYS A 514 7.85 21.65 -15.35
CA CYS A 514 8.60 21.75 -14.10
C CYS A 514 8.06 22.88 -13.21
N ARG A 515 7.68 24.00 -13.83
CA ARG A 515 7.07 25.11 -13.11
C ARG A 515 5.70 24.75 -12.55
N ALA A 516 4.83 24.14 -13.34
CA ALA A 516 3.51 23.72 -12.87
C ALA A 516 3.59 22.71 -11.71
N LEU A 517 4.53 21.76 -11.77
CA LEU A 517 4.79 20.82 -10.67
C LEU A 517 5.35 21.51 -9.42
N TYR A 518 6.23 22.50 -9.59
CA TYR A 518 6.75 23.28 -8.47
C TYR A 518 5.64 24.10 -7.79
N ASP A 519 4.79 24.75 -8.59
CA ASP A 519 3.66 25.54 -8.10
C ASP A 519 2.67 24.63 -7.34
N LEU A 520 2.28 23.50 -7.93
CA LEU A 520 1.42 22.49 -7.30
C LEU A 520 2.04 21.95 -6.01
N GLY A 521 3.31 21.53 -6.05
CA GLY A 521 4.01 21.00 -4.87
C GLY A 521 4.11 22.01 -3.73
N THR A 522 4.23 23.31 -4.05
CA THR A 522 4.26 24.38 -3.05
C THR A 522 2.94 24.46 -2.25
N GLU A 523 1.81 23.99 -2.80
CA GLU A 523 0.51 24.00 -2.12
C GLU A 523 0.37 22.95 -1.00
N PHE A 524 1.28 21.97 -0.87
CA PHE A 524 1.19 20.91 0.15
C PHE A 524 2.53 20.38 0.73
N HIS A 525 3.68 20.93 0.31
CA HIS A 525 4.99 20.49 0.81
C HIS A 525 5.35 21.10 2.18
N PHE A 526 6.65 21.28 2.47
CA PHE A 526 7.19 21.63 3.79
C PHE A 526 6.49 22.79 4.50
N LYS A 527 6.25 23.95 3.87
CA LYS A 527 5.59 25.09 4.54
C LYS A 527 4.23 24.68 5.11
N ARG A 528 3.42 24.05 4.27
CA ARG A 528 2.08 23.62 4.65
C ARG A 528 2.13 22.50 5.69
N ARG A 529 3.03 21.53 5.52
CA ARG A 529 3.23 20.45 6.50
C ARG A 529 3.73 20.96 7.85
N TRP A 530 4.50 22.05 7.86
CA TRP A 530 4.97 22.72 9.07
C TRP A 530 3.84 23.36 9.86
N GLU A 531 2.87 23.94 9.15
CA GLU A 531 1.70 24.62 9.70
C GLU A 531 0.53 23.67 10.01
N GLY A 532 0.45 22.53 9.32
CA GLY A 532 -0.64 21.57 9.39
C GLY A 532 -0.57 20.63 10.59
N SER A 533 -1.73 20.26 11.14
CA SER A 533 -1.83 19.23 12.17
C SER A 533 -1.85 17.82 11.60
N PHE A 534 -1.55 16.83 12.44
CA PHE A 534 -1.79 15.41 12.21
C PHE A 534 -1.89 14.69 13.55
N LYS A 535 -2.37 13.44 13.53
CA LYS A 535 -2.50 12.60 14.72
C LYS A 535 -1.62 11.37 14.67
N VAL A 536 -1.09 11.00 15.82
CA VAL A 536 -0.43 9.71 16.06
C VAL A 536 -1.04 9.11 17.32
N GLY A 537 -1.99 8.19 17.15
CA GLY A 537 -2.88 7.77 18.24
C GLY A 537 -3.76 8.93 18.71
N ASP A 538 -3.85 9.14 20.01
CA ASP A 538 -4.56 10.26 20.66
C ASP A 538 -3.78 11.59 20.70
N LEU A 539 -2.53 11.64 20.24
CA LEU A 539 -1.72 12.87 20.25
C LEU A 539 -1.85 13.64 18.93
N GLU A 540 -2.34 14.87 19.00
CA GLU A 540 -2.31 15.84 17.90
C GLU A 540 -1.00 16.63 17.89
N ILE A 541 -0.39 16.75 16.71
CA ILE A 541 0.94 17.32 16.52
C ILE A 541 0.87 18.39 15.44
N ILE A 542 1.45 19.55 15.72
CA ILE A 542 1.63 20.65 14.76
C ILE A 542 3.11 21.06 14.81
N PRO A 543 3.91 20.82 13.75
CA PRO A 543 5.35 21.05 13.79
C PRO A 543 5.75 22.46 14.26
N SER A 544 5.08 23.51 13.75
CA SER A 544 5.35 24.88 14.18
C SER A 544 5.22 25.09 15.69
N LYS A 545 4.25 24.42 16.34
CA LYS A 545 4.07 24.44 17.80
C LYS A 545 5.11 23.59 18.53
N CYS A 546 5.50 22.45 17.96
CA CYS A 546 6.50 21.56 18.55
C CYS A 546 7.87 22.24 18.67
N PHE A 547 8.22 23.06 17.67
CA PHE A 547 9.48 23.78 17.59
C PHE A 547 9.40 25.26 18.02
N GLY A 548 8.19 25.83 18.12
CA GLY A 548 7.99 27.22 18.54
C GLY A 548 8.50 28.26 17.54
N LYS A 549 8.47 27.94 16.23
CA LYS A 549 8.98 28.81 15.15
C LYS A 549 8.05 28.81 13.96
N GLU A 550 7.91 29.98 13.33
CA GLU A 550 7.22 30.18 12.05
C GLU A 550 8.10 29.75 10.86
N TRP A 551 7.47 29.36 9.75
CA TRP A 551 8.15 28.80 8.57
C TRP A 551 9.29 29.67 8.04
N GLU A 552 9.13 30.99 8.03
CA GLU A 552 10.10 31.94 7.49
C GLU A 552 11.46 31.89 8.21
N LYS A 553 11.50 31.40 9.45
CA LYS A 553 12.74 31.21 10.23
C LYS A 553 13.37 29.82 10.04
N VAL A 554 12.63 28.90 9.41
CA VAL A 554 12.92 27.46 9.39
C VAL A 554 13.27 26.97 7.99
N GLY A 555 12.67 27.57 6.96
CA GLY A 555 12.71 27.06 5.58
C GLY A 555 14.11 26.71 5.08
N ASP A 556 15.09 27.58 5.33
CA ASP A 556 16.47 27.38 4.89
C ASP A 556 17.22 26.26 5.66
N ASN A 557 16.73 25.90 6.84
CA ASN A 557 17.32 24.89 7.72
C ASN A 557 16.51 23.58 7.77
N ILE A 558 15.52 23.40 6.88
CA ILE A 558 14.59 22.27 6.96
C ILE A 558 15.30 20.90 6.96
N MET A 559 16.40 20.76 6.21
CA MET A 559 17.18 19.52 6.17
C MET A 559 17.90 19.24 7.49
N ALA A 560 18.33 20.29 8.21
CA ALA A 560 18.90 20.14 9.54
C ALA A 560 17.81 19.72 10.55
N ILE A 561 16.61 20.29 10.45
CA ILE A 561 15.47 19.85 11.27
C ILE A 561 15.14 18.38 10.98
N ILE A 562 15.13 17.95 9.71
CA ILE A 562 14.94 16.55 9.33
C ILE A 562 16.04 15.63 9.88
N ALA A 563 17.29 16.10 9.95
CA ALA A 563 18.39 15.38 10.60
C ALA A 563 18.24 15.29 12.14
N GLY A 564 17.27 16.01 12.71
CA GLY A 564 16.91 15.99 14.11
C GLY A 564 17.40 17.20 14.92
N HIS A 565 17.95 18.25 14.28
CA HIS A 565 18.45 19.44 14.98
C HIS A 565 17.34 20.33 15.56
N ASP A 566 17.65 21.00 16.65
CA ASP A 566 16.91 22.16 17.18
C ASP A 566 17.55 23.49 16.75
N PHE A 567 16.82 24.58 16.87
CA PHE A 567 17.31 25.90 16.44
C PHE A 567 18.46 26.40 17.30
N GLU A 568 18.36 26.24 18.63
CA GLU A 568 19.43 26.62 19.54
C GLU A 568 20.72 25.87 19.23
N GLU A 569 20.61 24.62 18.74
CA GLU A 569 21.75 23.78 18.41
C GLU A 569 22.48 24.28 17.16
N LEU A 570 21.73 24.70 16.14
CA LEU A 570 22.28 25.26 14.90
C LEU A 570 23.01 26.59 15.14
N GLU A 571 22.52 27.42 16.07
CA GLU A 571 23.15 28.69 16.44
C GLU A 571 24.43 28.47 17.26
N SER A 572 24.48 27.42 18.09
CA SER A 572 25.60 27.12 18.98
C SER A 572 26.81 26.43 18.33
N GLY A 573 26.69 25.99 17.07
CA GLY A 573 27.77 25.31 16.35
C GLY A 573 28.09 23.89 16.83
N MET A 574 27.12 23.21 17.47
CA MET A 574 27.26 21.84 17.97
C MET A 574 27.58 20.79 16.88
N GLU A 575 28.02 19.60 17.30
CA GLU A 575 28.28 18.47 16.40
C GLU A 575 27.06 18.19 15.51
N LYS A 576 27.31 18.15 14.21
CA LYS A 576 26.26 18.10 13.19
C LYS A 576 25.77 16.66 13.04
N ARG A 577 24.48 16.43 13.35
CA ARG A 577 23.79 15.18 13.08
C ARG A 577 23.57 14.96 11.59
N ASP A 578 23.62 13.68 11.21
CA ASP A 578 23.36 13.16 9.88
C ASP A 578 21.87 12.85 9.70
N TYR A 579 21.38 13.03 8.47
CA TYR A 579 20.09 12.48 8.05
C TYR A 579 20.33 11.21 7.22
N ALA A 580 19.27 10.42 7.08
CA ALA A 580 19.24 9.25 6.21
C ALA A 580 18.10 9.36 5.21
N VAL A 581 18.34 8.78 4.04
CA VAL A 581 17.31 8.42 3.06
C VAL A 581 17.05 6.93 3.19
N LEU A 582 15.79 6.57 3.38
CA LEU A 582 15.30 5.19 3.38
C LEU A 582 14.42 4.99 2.16
N SER A 583 14.78 4.02 1.32
CA SER A 583 13.97 3.57 0.18
C SER A 583 13.57 2.12 0.37
N ALA A 584 12.28 1.80 0.26
CA ALA A 584 11.74 0.45 0.43
C ALA A 584 10.87 0.04 -0.76
N ASP A 585 10.95 -1.23 -1.18
CA ASP A 585 10.17 -1.77 -2.30
C ASP A 585 9.83 -3.26 -2.07
N GLY A 586 8.61 -3.65 -2.43
CA GLY A 586 8.10 -5.00 -2.28
C GLY A 586 8.84 -6.09 -3.05
N ASN A 587 9.06 -7.23 -2.40
CA ASN A 587 9.73 -8.36 -3.04
C ASN A 587 8.78 -9.11 -3.98
N ILE A 588 9.09 -9.08 -5.29
CA ILE A 588 8.43 -9.88 -6.33
C ILE A 588 6.90 -9.65 -6.39
N MET A 589 6.46 -8.40 -6.19
CA MET A 589 5.03 -8.04 -6.12
C MET A 589 4.28 -8.29 -7.42
N GLY A 590 4.92 -8.10 -8.59
CA GLY A 590 4.31 -8.42 -9.88
C GLY A 590 3.95 -9.90 -10.02
N THR A 591 4.83 -10.82 -9.58
CA THR A 591 4.54 -12.27 -9.53
C THR A 591 3.48 -12.59 -8.49
N PHE A 592 3.54 -11.94 -7.33
CA PHE A 592 2.52 -12.10 -6.30
C PHE A 592 1.13 -11.69 -6.82
N MET A 593 0.99 -10.61 -7.58
CA MET A 593 -0.28 -10.26 -8.21
C MET A 593 -0.66 -11.21 -9.35
N GLY A 594 0.29 -11.61 -10.19
CA GLY A 594 0.07 -12.51 -11.33
C GLY A 594 -0.29 -13.96 -10.98
N THR A 595 -0.20 -14.33 -9.70
CA THR A 595 -0.62 -15.66 -9.18
C THR A 595 -1.97 -15.61 -8.47
N SER A 596 -2.73 -14.53 -8.65
CA SER A 596 -4.11 -14.43 -8.15
C SER A 596 -5.02 -15.42 -8.86
N ILE A 597 -5.89 -16.08 -8.09
CA ILE A 597 -6.69 -17.21 -8.59
C ILE A 597 -8.09 -16.76 -9.01
N THR A 598 -8.69 -15.89 -8.20
CA THR A 598 -10.03 -15.32 -8.44
C THR A 598 -9.94 -13.79 -8.50
N LEU A 599 -11.02 -13.16 -8.96
CA LEU A 599 -11.09 -11.71 -8.99
C LEU A 599 -11.09 -11.12 -7.57
N THR A 600 -11.77 -11.77 -6.61
CA THR A 600 -11.64 -11.43 -5.17
C THR A 600 -10.18 -11.47 -4.72
N ASP A 601 -9.44 -12.55 -5.03
CA ASP A 601 -8.05 -12.70 -4.58
C ASP A 601 -7.17 -11.56 -5.12
N MET A 602 -7.36 -11.16 -6.38
CA MET A 602 -6.70 -9.98 -6.95
C MET A 602 -6.98 -8.71 -6.15
N TYR A 603 -8.25 -8.43 -5.82
CA TYR A 603 -8.63 -7.28 -5.01
C TYR A 603 -7.99 -7.29 -3.63
N GLU A 604 -8.08 -8.42 -2.93
CA GLU A 604 -7.54 -8.58 -1.59
C GLU A 604 -6.02 -8.39 -1.59
N ARG A 605 -5.29 -9.01 -2.53
CA ARG A 605 -3.84 -8.83 -2.66
C ARG A 605 -3.46 -7.37 -2.91
N SER A 606 -4.15 -6.71 -3.83
CA SER A 606 -3.93 -5.29 -4.13
C SER A 606 -4.11 -4.42 -2.89
N ALA A 607 -5.25 -4.56 -2.20
CA ALA A 607 -5.52 -3.76 -1.01
C ALA A 607 -4.51 -4.05 0.11
N ARG A 608 -4.14 -5.33 0.30
CA ARG A 608 -3.16 -5.73 1.32
C ARG A 608 -1.79 -5.12 1.13
N ILE A 609 -1.30 -5.02 -0.10
CA ILE A 609 0.02 -4.43 -0.38
C ILE A 609 0.11 -3.00 0.16
N ASP A 610 -0.84 -2.14 -0.22
CA ASP A 610 -0.87 -0.73 0.19
C ASP A 610 -1.15 -0.59 1.70
N LEU A 611 -2.13 -1.33 2.21
CA LEU A 611 -2.51 -1.28 3.64
C LEU A 611 -1.40 -1.80 4.54
N ALA A 612 -0.69 -2.87 4.16
CA ALA A 612 0.39 -3.45 4.96
C ALA A 612 1.51 -2.44 5.17
N LEU A 613 1.93 -1.73 4.12
CA LEU A 613 3.01 -0.76 4.19
C LEU A 613 2.62 0.46 5.04
N LYS A 614 1.41 0.99 4.82
CA LYS A 614 0.91 2.16 5.54
C LYS A 614 0.64 1.88 7.01
N ARG A 615 0.03 0.73 7.34
CA ARG A 615 -0.17 0.29 8.73
C ARG A 615 1.16 0.02 9.43
N ALA A 616 2.10 -0.65 8.75
CA ALA A 616 3.43 -0.88 9.30
C ALA A 616 4.14 0.44 9.67
N PHE A 617 3.98 1.47 8.84
CA PHE A 617 4.51 2.80 9.13
C PHE A 617 3.79 3.51 10.28
N GLU A 618 2.45 3.51 10.31
CA GLU A 618 1.64 4.09 11.39
C GLU A 618 1.95 3.45 12.76
N GLU A 619 2.06 2.13 12.80
CA GLU A 619 2.44 1.40 14.02
C GLU A 619 3.89 1.63 14.42
N SER A 620 4.81 1.80 13.47
CA SER A 620 6.19 2.20 13.77
C SER A 620 6.24 3.58 14.42
N ALA A 621 5.39 4.51 13.97
CA ALA A 621 5.24 5.82 14.60
C ALA A 621 4.63 5.73 16.01
N LEU A 622 3.67 4.82 16.23
CA LEU A 622 3.09 4.57 17.55
C LEU A 622 4.10 3.97 18.54
N GLU A 623 4.94 3.03 18.11
CA GLU A 623 6.03 2.49 18.94
C GLU A 623 7.06 3.56 19.29
N LEU A 624 7.48 4.36 18.31
CA LEU A 624 8.37 5.49 18.54
C LEU A 624 7.78 6.47 19.58
N ARG A 625 6.47 6.75 19.49
CA ARG A 625 5.76 7.59 20.45
C ARG A 625 5.80 7.01 21.86
N LYS A 626 5.52 5.71 22.00
CA LYS A 626 5.53 5.02 23.31
C LYS A 626 6.92 5.07 23.92
N ALA A 627 7.94 4.69 23.15
CA ALA A 627 9.32 4.64 23.60
C ALA A 627 9.85 6.00 24.05
N LEU A 628 9.68 7.05 23.24
CA LEU A 628 10.24 8.37 23.55
C LEU A 628 9.50 9.13 24.66
N LYS A 629 8.33 8.64 25.09
CA LYS A 629 7.57 9.25 26.21
C LYS A 629 8.39 9.24 27.51
N GLU A 630 9.27 8.26 27.69
CA GLU A 630 10.11 8.11 28.88
C GLU A 630 11.19 9.19 29.03
N ILE A 631 11.64 9.77 27.92
CA ILE A 631 12.67 10.84 27.92
C ILE A 631 12.08 12.17 28.41
N GLY A 632 10.78 12.39 28.18
CA GLY A 632 10.08 13.62 28.52
C GLY A 632 10.36 14.79 27.57
N GLY A 633 9.87 15.98 27.94
CA GLY A 633 9.98 17.20 27.13
C GLY A 633 9.24 17.12 25.78
N ASN A 634 9.73 17.87 24.79
CA ASN A 634 9.15 17.90 23.44
C ASN A 634 9.75 16.82 22.50
N ALA A 635 10.51 15.85 23.02
CA ALA A 635 11.23 14.85 22.21
C ALA A 635 10.30 14.04 21.30
N VAL A 636 9.19 13.52 21.87
CA VAL A 636 8.14 12.81 21.12
C VAL A 636 7.57 13.69 20.02
N CYS A 637 7.11 14.89 20.37
CA CYS A 637 6.46 15.81 19.43
C CYS A 637 7.41 16.23 18.29
N LYS A 638 8.66 16.58 18.60
CA LYS A 638 9.66 16.98 17.60
C LYS A 638 10.03 15.82 16.68
N THR A 639 10.26 14.62 17.22
CA THR A 639 10.66 13.46 16.41
C THR A 639 9.53 13.01 15.47
N LEU A 640 8.28 12.98 15.96
CA LEU A 640 7.12 12.67 15.11
C LEU A 640 6.86 13.77 14.07
N ALA A 641 7.05 15.05 14.42
CA ALA A 641 6.97 16.15 13.46
C ALA A 641 8.01 15.98 12.34
N VAL A 642 9.25 15.60 12.68
CA VAL A 642 10.30 15.28 11.72
C VAL A 642 9.90 14.10 10.82
N LEU A 643 9.31 13.04 11.39
CA LEU A 643 8.82 11.90 10.61
C LEU A 643 7.74 12.32 9.59
N LYS A 644 6.83 13.23 9.97
CA LYS A 644 5.85 13.82 9.03
C LYS A 644 6.55 14.62 7.93
N LEU A 645 7.47 15.51 8.29
CA LEU A 645 8.16 16.38 7.32
C LEU A 645 8.98 15.57 6.32
N GLY A 646 9.62 14.50 6.79
CA GLY A 646 10.50 13.66 6.00
C GLY A 646 9.81 12.59 5.13
N LEU A 647 8.50 12.35 5.31
CA LEU A 647 7.75 11.42 4.45
C LEU A 647 7.58 12.01 3.03
N LEU A 648 8.33 11.52 2.04
CA LEU A 648 8.20 11.99 0.66
C LEU A 648 7.02 11.31 -0.05
N TYR A 649 7.00 9.97 -0.08
CA TYR A 649 5.87 9.18 -0.56
C TYR A 649 5.86 7.78 0.09
N ILE A 650 4.66 7.20 0.19
CA ILE A 650 4.39 5.84 0.66
C ILE A 650 3.09 5.36 0.00
N GLY A 651 3.16 4.34 -0.84
CA GLY A 651 2.00 3.87 -1.57
C GLY A 651 2.31 2.64 -2.42
N GLY A 652 1.32 1.75 -2.52
CA GLY A 652 1.54 0.43 -3.10
C GLY A 652 2.63 -0.30 -2.32
N ASP A 653 3.68 -0.73 -3.02
CA ASP A 653 4.82 -1.42 -2.45
C ASP A 653 6.10 -0.56 -2.33
N ASP A 654 6.08 0.71 -2.77
CA ASP A 654 7.24 1.61 -2.80
C ASP A 654 7.14 2.71 -1.71
N THR A 655 8.28 3.12 -1.16
CA THR A 655 8.37 4.15 -0.12
C THR A 655 9.70 4.88 -0.19
N LEU A 656 9.66 6.19 0.07
CA LEU A 656 10.84 7.03 0.23
C LEU A 656 10.67 7.99 1.41
N LEU A 657 11.59 7.90 2.37
CA LEU A 657 11.61 8.71 3.59
C LEU A 657 12.94 9.43 3.75
N LEU A 658 12.87 10.66 4.27
CA LEU A 658 13.98 11.37 4.89
C LEU A 658 13.77 11.30 6.41
N LEU A 659 14.80 10.98 7.18
CA LEU A 659 14.67 10.90 8.63
C LEU A 659 16.03 11.09 9.31
N PRO A 660 16.07 11.31 10.64
CA PRO A 660 17.32 11.29 11.37
C PRO A 660 18.03 9.95 11.18
N SER A 661 19.35 9.98 10.94
CA SER A 661 20.13 8.77 10.66
C SER A 661 19.98 7.70 11.75
N TRP A 662 19.98 8.10 13.03
CA TRP A 662 19.84 7.19 14.18
C TRP A 662 18.55 6.36 14.15
N LEU A 663 17.48 6.91 13.58
CA LEU A 663 16.16 6.30 13.56
C LEU A 663 16.03 5.29 12.40
N ALA A 664 16.82 5.43 11.34
CA ALA A 664 16.60 4.70 10.09
C ALA A 664 16.76 3.17 10.21
N PRO A 665 17.80 2.62 10.85
CA PRO A 665 17.90 1.17 11.03
C PRO A 665 16.77 0.60 11.91
N ILE A 666 16.34 1.36 12.92
CA ILE A 666 15.34 0.92 13.90
C ILE A 666 13.95 0.88 13.25
N ILE A 667 13.55 1.97 12.57
CA ILE A 667 12.29 2.01 11.81
C ILE A 667 12.31 0.97 10.68
N SER A 668 13.44 0.74 10.01
CA SER A 668 13.51 -0.29 8.96
C SER A 668 13.18 -1.68 9.49
N CYS A 669 13.64 -2.02 10.71
CA CYS A 669 13.28 -3.30 11.33
C CYS A 669 11.77 -3.39 11.59
N SER A 670 11.21 -2.39 12.25
CA SER A 670 9.78 -2.34 12.57
C SER A 670 8.91 -2.37 11.33
N LEU A 671 9.25 -1.59 10.30
CA LEU A 671 8.55 -1.55 9.02
C LEU A 671 8.57 -2.92 8.33
N ALA A 672 9.75 -3.54 8.25
CA ALA A 672 9.94 -4.84 7.60
C ALA A 672 9.19 -5.98 8.30
N GLU A 673 9.21 -6.02 9.63
CA GLU A 673 8.51 -7.04 10.43
C GLU A 673 6.99 -6.90 10.31
N LYS A 674 6.47 -5.68 10.47
CA LYS A 674 5.03 -5.43 10.41
C LYS A 674 4.48 -5.59 9.00
N PHE A 675 5.20 -5.14 7.98
CA PHE A 675 4.82 -5.38 6.59
C PHE A 675 4.68 -6.88 6.34
N LEU A 676 5.67 -7.68 6.75
CA LEU A 676 5.63 -9.14 6.59
C LEU A 676 4.42 -9.76 7.32
N LYS A 677 4.15 -9.32 8.55
CA LYS A 677 2.97 -9.76 9.32
C LYS A 677 1.68 -9.42 8.58
N TYR A 678 1.49 -8.17 8.16
CA TYR A 678 0.29 -7.74 7.44
C TYR A 678 0.10 -8.40 6.07
N MET A 679 1.19 -8.83 5.44
CA MET A 679 1.17 -9.67 4.23
C MET A 679 0.92 -11.16 4.52
N GLY A 680 0.64 -11.54 5.76
CA GLY A 680 0.39 -12.93 6.16
C GLY A 680 1.62 -13.83 6.02
N GLY A 681 2.83 -13.26 6.11
CA GLY A 681 4.09 -13.97 5.88
C GLY A 681 4.39 -14.24 4.40
N ALA A 682 3.53 -13.83 3.46
CA ALA A 682 3.67 -14.21 2.06
C ALA A 682 4.81 -13.47 1.35
N ARG A 683 5.02 -12.18 1.65
CA ARG A 683 6.02 -11.33 0.99
C ARG A 683 6.64 -10.32 1.96
N GLY A 684 7.94 -10.06 1.78
CA GLY A 684 8.67 -9.01 2.48
C GLY A 684 8.97 -7.78 1.60
N ILE A 685 9.72 -6.83 2.16
CA ILE A 685 10.23 -5.63 1.48
C ILE A 685 11.76 -5.60 1.50
N SER A 686 12.36 -5.03 0.46
CA SER A 686 13.78 -4.71 0.41
C SER A 686 14.00 -3.24 0.71
N ILE A 687 14.91 -2.93 1.63
CA ILE A 687 15.16 -1.59 2.15
C ILE A 687 16.62 -1.20 1.91
N GLY A 688 16.84 0.00 1.40
CA GLY A 688 18.14 0.65 1.30
C GLY A 688 18.21 1.91 2.17
N ILE A 689 19.25 2.04 2.98
CA ILE A 689 19.48 3.19 3.88
C ILE A 689 20.79 3.88 3.52
N ALA A 690 20.73 5.13 3.08
CA ALA A 690 21.92 5.95 2.83
C ALA A 690 21.94 7.15 3.78
N ALA A 691 23.01 7.29 4.57
CA ALA A 691 23.15 8.38 5.54
C ALA A 691 24.38 9.27 5.27
N GLY A 692 24.27 10.53 5.67
CA GLY A 692 25.37 11.48 5.68
C GLY A 692 24.99 12.85 6.24
N PRO A 693 25.93 13.81 6.26
CA PRO A 693 25.72 15.15 6.81
C PRO A 693 24.47 15.82 6.28
N TYR A 694 23.77 16.62 7.09
CA TYR A 694 22.56 17.35 6.64
C TYR A 694 22.80 18.31 5.45
N THR A 695 24.05 18.67 5.18
CA THR A 695 24.48 19.45 4.01
C THR A 695 24.70 18.61 2.75
N SER A 696 24.61 17.29 2.86
CA SER A 696 24.80 16.37 1.73
C SER A 696 23.68 16.54 0.71
N PRO A 697 24.00 16.49 -0.60
CA PRO A 697 22.97 16.57 -1.64
C PRO A 697 21.95 15.44 -1.51
N VAL A 698 20.68 15.79 -1.31
CA VAL A 698 19.57 14.83 -1.12
C VAL A 698 19.48 13.83 -2.28
N TRP A 699 19.66 14.29 -3.51
CA TRP A 699 19.63 13.44 -4.70
C TRP A 699 20.71 12.36 -4.71
N SER A 700 21.92 12.70 -4.28
CA SER A 700 23.01 11.73 -4.19
C SER A 700 22.67 10.63 -3.17
N LEU A 701 22.07 10.99 -2.03
CA LEU A 701 21.62 10.02 -1.03
C LEU A 701 20.41 9.20 -1.52
N ILE A 702 19.46 9.78 -2.26
CA ILE A 702 18.34 9.04 -2.88
C ILE A 702 18.88 7.98 -3.85
N ASP A 703 19.80 8.36 -4.74
CA ASP A 703 20.40 7.44 -5.70
C ASP A 703 21.20 6.32 -5.00
N ALA A 704 21.91 6.67 -3.92
CA ALA A 704 22.61 5.71 -3.08
C ALA A 704 21.65 4.74 -2.37
N ALA A 705 20.57 5.23 -1.77
CA ALA A 705 19.56 4.42 -1.08
C ALA A 705 18.86 3.46 -2.05
N ARG A 706 18.46 3.92 -3.24
CA ARG A 706 17.88 3.07 -4.30
C ARG A 706 18.86 2.00 -4.78
N LYS A 707 20.15 2.32 -4.87
CA LYS A 707 21.17 1.32 -5.21
C LYS A 707 21.32 0.26 -4.11
N LEU A 708 21.33 0.67 -2.84
CA LEU A 708 21.36 -0.26 -1.69
C LEU A 708 20.11 -1.15 -1.66
N GLN A 709 18.94 -0.59 -1.92
CA GLN A 709 17.66 -1.31 -2.03
C GLN A 709 17.70 -2.35 -3.16
N SER A 710 18.24 -2.00 -4.35
CA SER A 710 18.47 -2.96 -5.45
C SER A 710 19.43 -4.07 -5.04
N LYS A 711 20.52 -3.75 -4.32
CA LYS A 711 21.44 -4.76 -3.77
C LYS A 711 20.76 -5.67 -2.74
N ALA A 712 19.85 -5.12 -1.93
CA ALA A 712 19.05 -5.90 -0.99
C ALA A 712 18.15 -6.92 -1.72
N LYS A 713 17.58 -6.55 -2.89
CA LYS A 713 16.81 -7.47 -3.77
C LYS A 713 17.68 -8.51 -4.51
N GLU A 714 18.94 -8.19 -4.81
CA GLU A 714 19.82 -8.99 -5.67
C GLU A 714 20.62 -10.06 -4.94
N GLY A 715 20.67 -10.04 -3.61
CA GLY A 715 21.45 -10.99 -2.81
C GLY A 715 21.11 -12.46 -3.14
N LYS A 716 22.12 -13.29 -3.41
CA LYS A 716 21.95 -14.74 -3.67
C LYS A 716 21.14 -15.43 -2.57
N LYS A 717 21.35 -15.08 -1.29
CA LYS A 717 20.54 -15.56 -0.14
C LYS A 717 19.04 -15.24 -0.31
N VAL A 718 18.71 -14.05 -0.81
CA VAL A 718 17.32 -13.59 -1.00
C VAL A 718 16.66 -14.31 -2.19
N ARG A 719 17.39 -14.51 -3.29
CA ARG A 719 16.87 -15.15 -4.52
C ARG A 719 16.82 -16.67 -4.48
N GLU A 720 17.83 -17.33 -3.92
CA GLU A 720 17.99 -18.79 -3.97
C GLU A 720 17.42 -19.50 -2.73
N GLU A 721 17.52 -18.91 -1.53
CA GLU A 721 17.10 -19.57 -0.28
C GLU A 721 15.70 -19.16 0.21
N MET A 722 15.20 -17.96 -0.17
CA MET A 722 14.12 -17.29 0.59
C MET A 722 12.87 -16.92 -0.21
N LYS A 723 12.90 -17.10 -1.52
CA LYS A 723 11.74 -17.02 -2.44
C LYS A 723 10.84 -15.77 -2.26
N GLY A 724 11.38 -14.64 -1.78
CA GLY A 724 10.64 -13.38 -1.60
C GLY A 724 9.82 -13.23 -0.31
N ALA A 725 9.79 -14.22 0.59
CA ALA A 725 9.01 -14.19 1.83
C ALA A 725 9.68 -13.40 2.96
N LYS A 726 10.99 -13.15 2.90
CA LYS A 726 11.71 -12.34 3.90
C LYS A 726 11.93 -10.92 3.41
N SER A 727 11.98 -10.00 4.35
CA SER A 727 12.44 -8.63 4.14
C SER A 727 13.97 -8.58 4.24
N SER A 728 14.58 -7.58 3.59
CA SER A 728 16.03 -7.44 3.55
C SER A 728 16.48 -5.99 3.64
N VAL A 729 17.62 -5.72 4.29
CA VAL A 729 18.11 -4.35 4.53
C VAL A 729 19.58 -4.23 4.16
N CYS A 730 19.91 -3.22 3.35
CA CYS A 730 21.27 -2.75 3.11
C CYS A 730 21.42 -1.30 3.58
N LEU A 731 22.58 -0.94 4.12
CA LEU A 731 22.88 0.38 4.65
C LEU A 731 24.31 0.82 4.36
N ASP A 732 24.50 2.14 4.21
CA ASP A 732 25.83 2.77 4.15
C ASP A 732 25.77 4.21 4.69
N ILE A 733 26.92 4.70 5.17
CA ILE A 733 27.10 6.04 5.72
C ILE A 733 28.46 6.63 5.34
N SER A 734 28.51 7.92 5.05
CA SER A 734 29.73 8.63 4.67
C SER A 734 29.69 10.10 5.07
N ASP A 735 30.83 10.62 5.53
CA ASP A 735 31.03 12.08 5.76
C ASP A 735 31.22 12.85 4.46
N VAL A 736 31.55 12.13 3.38
CA VAL A 736 31.67 12.65 2.02
C VAL A 736 30.41 12.29 1.24
N VAL A 737 30.13 13.02 0.16
CA VAL A 737 29.01 12.77 -0.75
C VAL A 737 28.92 11.29 -1.12
N LEU A 738 27.84 10.65 -0.68
CA LEU A 738 27.48 9.28 -1.03
C LEU A 738 26.58 9.31 -2.27
N SER A 739 26.98 8.59 -3.31
CA SER A 739 26.25 8.42 -4.58
C SER A 739 26.12 6.94 -4.96
N LYS A 740 25.26 6.64 -5.95
CA LYS A 740 25.11 5.29 -6.54
C LYS A 740 26.45 4.60 -6.82
N THR A 741 27.38 5.29 -7.50
CA THR A 741 28.68 4.74 -7.87
C THR A 741 29.57 4.49 -6.65
N SER A 742 29.58 5.42 -5.69
CA SER A 742 30.40 5.29 -4.48
C SER A 742 29.96 4.12 -3.60
N VAL A 743 28.64 3.93 -3.44
CA VAL A 743 28.07 2.80 -2.71
C VAL A 743 28.41 1.50 -3.42
N GLU A 744 28.23 1.43 -4.74
CA GLU A 744 28.52 0.22 -5.50
C GLU A 744 29.98 -0.21 -5.33
N GLN A 745 30.91 0.72 -5.44
CA GLN A 745 32.34 0.45 -5.22
C GLN A 745 32.64 0.02 -3.78
N ARG A 746 32.12 0.75 -2.78
CA ARG A 746 32.31 0.42 -1.36
C ARG A 746 31.77 -0.97 -1.04
N ARG A 747 30.58 -1.31 -1.56
CA ARG A 747 29.95 -2.63 -1.41
C ARG A 747 30.78 -3.73 -2.05
N GLU A 748 31.25 -3.55 -3.28
CA GLU A 748 32.12 -4.53 -3.93
C GLU A 748 33.41 -4.77 -3.13
N VAL A 749 33.99 -3.72 -2.55
CA VAL A 749 35.15 -3.83 -1.67
C VAL A 749 34.78 -4.61 -0.41
N MET A 750 33.69 -4.24 0.27
CA MET A 750 33.27 -4.94 1.50
C MET A 750 32.93 -6.42 1.25
N GLU A 751 32.33 -6.75 0.10
CA GLU A 751 32.02 -8.13 -0.29
C GLU A 751 33.28 -8.93 -0.60
N LYS A 752 34.25 -8.35 -1.34
CA LYS A 752 35.56 -8.97 -1.60
C LYS A 752 36.34 -9.19 -0.30
N GLU A 753 36.29 -8.21 0.59
CA GLU A 753 36.93 -8.25 1.89
C GLU A 753 36.13 -9.01 2.96
N ARG A 754 34.98 -9.63 2.60
CA ARG A 754 34.02 -10.29 3.53
C ARG A 754 33.89 -9.52 4.84
N SER A 755 33.76 -8.20 4.74
CA SER A 755 33.66 -7.25 5.84
C SER A 755 32.24 -6.68 5.99
N SER A 756 31.29 -7.23 5.23
CA SER A 756 29.85 -7.04 5.37
C SER A 756 29.11 -8.37 5.19
N ASP A 757 28.08 -8.60 6.00
CA ASP A 757 27.13 -9.71 5.88
C ASP A 757 25.80 -9.27 5.25
N GLN A 758 25.68 -7.97 4.92
CA GLN A 758 24.50 -7.43 4.25
C GLN A 758 24.24 -8.12 2.90
N PRO A 759 22.97 -8.34 2.52
CA PRO A 759 21.77 -7.80 3.17
C PRO A 759 21.44 -8.47 4.51
N PHE A 760 21.04 -7.67 5.50
CA PHE A 760 20.47 -8.18 6.73
C PHE A 760 19.07 -8.70 6.47
N LEU A 761 18.73 -9.84 7.07
CA LEU A 761 17.48 -10.54 6.81
C LEU A 761 16.52 -10.37 7.97
N ILE A 762 15.25 -10.16 7.60
CA ILE A 762 14.14 -9.95 8.53
C ILE A 762 12.99 -10.87 8.11
N GLY A 763 12.65 -11.80 8.98
CA GLY A 763 11.59 -12.79 8.83
C GLY A 763 10.99 -13.14 10.20
N GLU A 764 10.03 -14.06 10.21
CA GLU A 764 9.26 -14.41 11.41
C GLU A 764 10.12 -14.85 12.61
N ASN A 765 11.21 -15.59 12.36
CA ASN A 765 12.10 -16.12 13.40
C ASN A 765 13.56 -15.62 13.26
N GLU A 766 13.79 -14.63 12.40
CA GLU A 766 15.13 -14.15 12.10
C GLU A 766 15.09 -12.64 11.89
N ASN A 767 15.74 -11.87 12.76
CA ASN A 767 16.03 -10.47 12.48
C ASN A 767 17.49 -10.18 12.79
N SER A 768 18.35 -10.33 11.78
CA SER A 768 19.79 -10.19 11.96
C SER A 768 20.19 -8.73 12.21
N LEU A 769 19.48 -7.77 11.63
CA LEU A 769 19.73 -6.34 11.86
C LEU A 769 19.37 -5.95 13.29
N ARG A 770 18.18 -6.35 13.76
CA ARG A 770 17.72 -6.10 15.13
C ARG A 770 18.64 -6.70 16.16
N SER A 771 19.02 -7.97 15.99
CA SER A 771 19.96 -8.66 16.87
C SER A 771 21.29 -7.92 16.98
N LEU A 772 21.78 -7.37 15.85
CA LEU A 772 23.01 -6.58 15.82
C LEU A 772 22.85 -5.22 16.52
N ILE A 773 21.72 -4.53 16.31
CA ILE A 773 21.40 -3.27 17.01
C ILE A 773 21.29 -3.51 18.53
N GLU A 774 20.62 -4.58 18.95
CA GLU A 774 20.47 -4.96 20.36
C GLU A 774 21.83 -5.25 20.99
N LEU A 775 22.71 -5.94 20.28
CA LEU A 775 24.07 -6.19 20.72
C LEU A 775 24.92 -4.91 20.77
N ILE A 776 24.75 -3.97 19.84
CA ILE A 776 25.46 -2.68 19.84
C ILE A 776 24.99 -1.80 21.01
N MET A 777 23.67 -1.69 21.20
CA MET A 777 23.04 -0.79 22.17
C MET A 777 22.92 -1.37 23.58
N GLU A 778 23.05 -2.69 23.74
CA GLU A 778 22.77 -3.42 25.00
C GLU A 778 21.35 -3.15 25.52
N LYS A 779 20.41 -3.01 24.59
CA LYS A 779 19.00 -2.72 24.85
C LYS A 779 18.14 -3.55 23.92
N GLU A 780 16.99 -3.96 24.42
CA GLU A 780 15.99 -4.74 23.70
C GLU A 780 14.67 -3.98 23.61
N GLY A 781 13.79 -4.42 22.72
CA GLY A 781 12.44 -3.83 22.55
C GLY A 781 12.44 -2.31 22.31
N GLU A 782 11.49 -1.62 22.91
CA GLU A 782 11.29 -0.18 22.77
C GLU A 782 12.48 0.65 23.32
N ASN A 783 13.28 0.08 24.22
CA ASN A 783 14.42 0.78 24.84
C ASN A 783 15.54 1.15 23.85
N ILE A 784 15.57 0.50 22.68
CA ILE A 784 16.54 0.84 21.62
C ILE A 784 16.30 2.26 21.11
N TYR A 785 15.04 2.68 20.95
CA TYR A 785 14.72 4.05 20.54
C TYR A 785 15.23 5.06 21.54
N VAL A 786 15.05 4.78 22.84
CA VAL A 786 15.51 5.65 23.93
C VAL A 786 17.02 5.77 23.95
N ALA A 787 17.74 4.65 23.83
CA ALA A 787 19.20 4.64 23.80
C ALA A 787 19.75 5.39 22.56
N ALA A 788 19.27 5.07 21.36
CA ALA A 788 19.73 5.72 20.13
C ALA A 788 19.39 7.23 20.10
N TYR A 789 18.20 7.62 20.59
CA TYR A 789 17.84 9.02 20.72
C TYR A 789 18.77 9.73 21.70
N GLY A 790 18.99 9.16 22.89
CA GLY A 790 19.84 9.76 23.90
C GLY A 790 21.31 9.86 23.51
N VAL A 791 21.82 8.89 22.75
CA VAL A 791 23.17 8.93 22.17
C VAL A 791 23.29 10.04 21.13
N SER A 792 22.28 10.24 20.30
CA SER A 792 22.26 11.30 19.27
C SER A 792 21.91 12.69 19.81
N HIS A 793 21.25 12.77 20.98
CA HIS A 793 20.81 14.02 21.63
C HIS A 793 21.24 14.08 23.11
N PRO A 794 22.54 13.98 23.43
CA PRO A 794 23.01 13.90 24.82
C PRO A 794 22.57 15.09 25.69
N GLN A 795 22.47 16.29 25.11
CA GLN A 795 22.02 17.52 25.76
C GLN A 795 20.54 17.50 26.16
N LEU A 796 19.69 16.71 25.49
CA LEU A 796 18.26 16.66 25.77
C LEU A 796 17.92 15.66 26.90
N LEU A 797 18.92 14.95 27.42
CA LEU A 797 18.79 14.05 28.57
C LEU A 797 18.67 14.77 29.92
N GLU A 798 18.86 16.10 29.97
CA GLU A 798 18.76 16.87 31.22
C GLU A 798 17.39 16.78 31.89
N LYS A 799 16.35 16.46 31.13
CA LYS A 799 14.97 16.31 31.63
C LYS A 799 14.57 14.86 31.90
N ALA A 800 15.44 13.89 31.60
CA ALA A 800 15.22 12.49 31.89
C ALA A 800 15.48 12.18 33.38
N SER A 801 15.01 11.02 33.85
CA SER A 801 15.33 10.57 35.22
C SER A 801 16.84 10.35 35.40
N ASP A 802 17.36 10.60 36.61
CA ASP A 802 18.80 10.47 36.91
C ASP A 802 19.37 9.07 36.59
N ASN A 803 18.56 8.03 36.77
CA ASN A 803 18.94 6.65 36.45
C ASN A 803 19.07 6.45 34.94
N LEU A 804 18.09 6.92 34.15
CA LEU A 804 18.12 6.82 32.69
C LEU A 804 19.27 7.64 32.10
N LYS A 805 19.53 8.83 32.66
CA LYS A 805 20.64 9.69 32.25
C LYS A 805 22.00 9.00 32.43
N LYS A 806 22.27 8.45 33.62
CA LYS A 806 23.52 7.70 33.90
C LYS A 806 23.71 6.52 32.96
N GLU A 807 22.64 5.82 32.65
CA GLU A 807 22.66 4.67 31.75
C GLU A 807 23.04 5.07 30.32
N ILE A 808 22.41 6.13 29.79
CA ILE A 808 22.65 6.60 28.42
C ILE A 808 24.01 7.30 28.27
N GLU A 809 24.46 8.09 29.26
CA GLU A 809 25.74 8.82 29.19
C GLU A 809 26.97 7.89 29.04
N LYS A 810 26.84 6.63 29.45
CA LYS A 810 27.90 5.62 29.29
C LYS A 810 28.01 5.10 27.85
N ILE A 811 26.89 5.00 27.13
CA ILE A 811 26.80 4.38 25.81
C ILE A 811 27.73 5.03 24.78
N PRO A 812 27.75 6.37 24.58
CA PRO A 812 28.63 6.99 23.58
C PRO A 812 30.12 6.74 23.83
N LYS A 813 30.55 6.71 25.10
CA LYS A 813 31.95 6.45 25.47
C LYS A 813 32.35 5.02 25.11
N ASP A 814 31.49 4.06 25.42
CA ASP A 814 31.71 2.66 25.10
C ASP A 814 31.72 2.45 23.58
N LEU A 815 30.80 3.06 22.84
CA LEU A 815 30.73 2.98 21.37
C LEU A 815 31.96 3.58 20.68
N LYS A 816 32.44 4.76 21.10
CA LYS A 816 33.69 5.36 20.58
C LYS A 816 34.89 4.43 20.81
N LYS A 817 34.97 3.83 22.00
CA LYS A 817 36.03 2.87 22.35
C LYS A 817 35.95 1.57 21.55
N ILE A 818 34.75 1.04 21.34
CA ILE A 818 34.48 -0.13 20.49
C ILE A 818 35.00 0.11 19.06
N ARG A 819 34.66 1.25 18.45
CA ARG A 819 35.13 1.60 17.10
C ARG A 819 36.65 1.70 17.02
N GLN A 820 37.26 2.34 18.02
CA GLN A 820 38.72 2.45 18.09
C GLN A 820 39.38 1.07 18.13
N ILE A 821 38.98 0.20 19.06
CA ILE A 821 39.54 -1.14 19.22
C ILE A 821 39.34 -1.98 17.95
N LEU A 822 38.17 -1.89 17.31
CA LEU A 822 37.91 -2.60 16.04
C LEU A 822 38.88 -2.18 14.93
N ARG A 823 39.11 -0.87 14.76
CA ARG A 823 40.03 -0.34 13.75
C ARG A 823 41.46 -0.79 14.00
N GLU A 824 41.90 -0.77 15.26
CA GLU A 824 43.21 -1.27 15.67
C GLU A 824 43.36 -2.78 15.39
N ALA A 825 42.36 -3.59 15.75
CA ALA A 825 42.35 -5.03 15.51
C ALA A 825 42.39 -5.39 14.02
N VAL A 826 41.61 -4.69 13.18
CA VAL A 826 41.58 -4.89 11.72
C VAL A 826 42.91 -4.50 11.09
N THR A 827 43.47 -3.35 11.48
CA THR A 827 44.75 -2.86 10.98
C THR A 827 45.88 -3.82 11.34
N ALA A 828 45.93 -4.27 12.60
CA ALA A 828 46.92 -5.24 13.06
C ALA A 828 46.78 -6.57 12.31
N SER A 829 45.56 -7.05 12.10
CA SER A 829 45.31 -8.30 11.39
C SER A 829 45.70 -8.23 9.91
N ARG A 830 45.43 -7.11 9.23
CA ARG A 830 45.83 -6.88 7.83
C ARG A 830 47.34 -6.79 7.66
N ASN A 831 48.05 -6.21 8.63
CA ASN A 831 49.51 -6.13 8.59
C ASN A 831 50.20 -7.49 8.78
N LEU A 832 49.49 -8.49 9.33
CA LEU A 832 50.04 -9.83 9.60
C LEU A 832 49.92 -10.80 8.42
N ILE A 833 49.09 -10.49 7.41
CA ILE A 833 48.86 -11.39 6.27
C ILE A 833 49.10 -10.66 4.94
N SER A 834 49.86 -11.30 4.05
CA SER A 834 50.01 -10.84 2.66
C SER A 834 48.82 -11.23 1.77
N SER A 835 47.97 -12.15 2.25
CA SER A 835 46.78 -12.62 1.55
C SER A 835 45.58 -11.71 1.80
N GLN A 836 44.79 -11.44 0.77
CA GLN A 836 43.46 -10.82 0.89
C GLN A 836 42.38 -11.80 1.44
N ASP A 837 42.77 -12.91 2.10
CA ASP A 837 41.81 -13.87 2.66
C ASP A 837 41.16 -13.29 3.92
N ALA A 838 40.00 -12.68 3.72
CA ALA A 838 39.18 -12.08 4.75
C ALA A 838 38.68 -13.05 5.84
N GLY A 839 38.52 -14.34 5.51
CA GLY A 839 38.15 -15.35 6.52
C GLY A 839 39.25 -15.54 7.56
N LEU A 840 40.50 -15.33 7.16
CA LEU A 840 41.66 -15.32 8.05
C LEU A 840 41.74 -14.01 8.85
N VAL A 841 41.43 -12.85 8.24
CA VAL A 841 41.38 -11.55 8.94
C VAL A 841 40.42 -11.59 10.13
N ASN A 842 39.19 -12.08 9.96
CA ASN A 842 38.21 -12.14 11.05
C ASN A 842 38.68 -13.04 12.21
N LYS A 843 39.31 -14.18 11.89
CA LYS A 843 39.91 -15.07 12.91
C LYS A 843 41.07 -14.40 13.64
N LEU A 844 41.93 -13.67 12.92
CA LEU A 844 43.04 -12.91 13.50
C LEU A 844 42.55 -11.75 14.36
N CYS A 845 41.47 -11.06 13.96
CA CYS A 845 40.80 -10.06 14.78
C CYS A 845 40.32 -10.67 16.10
N MET A 846 39.67 -11.85 16.08
CA MET A 846 39.27 -12.54 17.32
C MET A 846 40.47 -12.87 18.21
N VAL A 847 41.57 -13.39 17.64
CA VAL A 847 42.79 -13.69 18.40
C VAL A 847 43.41 -12.43 19.00
N TYR A 848 43.46 -11.34 18.23
CA TYR A 848 43.92 -10.04 18.69
C TYR A 848 43.06 -9.54 19.86
N LEU A 849 41.73 -9.58 19.71
CA LEU A 849 40.79 -9.16 20.75
C LEU A 849 40.92 -10.00 22.02
N MET A 850 41.05 -11.33 21.91
CA MET A 850 41.28 -12.21 23.08
C MET A 850 42.60 -11.90 23.79
N LYS A 851 43.66 -11.61 23.02
CA LYS A 851 44.98 -11.27 23.56
C LYS A 851 44.95 -9.93 24.30
N GLU A 852 44.32 -8.92 23.71
CA GLU A 852 44.22 -7.61 24.35
C GLU A 852 43.28 -7.65 25.56
N MET A 853 42.16 -8.37 25.49
CA MET A 853 41.28 -8.61 26.65
C MET A 853 42.02 -9.15 27.87
N ASN A 854 42.97 -10.07 27.67
CA ASN A 854 43.77 -10.64 28.74
C ASN A 854 44.80 -9.65 29.34
N ARG A 855 45.12 -8.57 28.62
CA ARG A 855 46.06 -7.51 29.03
C ARG A 855 45.35 -6.29 29.60
N SER A 856 44.07 -6.11 29.29
CA SER A 856 43.25 -4.99 29.72
C SER A 856 42.85 -5.09 31.20
N LYS A 857 42.46 -3.94 31.77
CA LYS A 857 41.89 -3.86 33.12
C LYS A 857 40.53 -4.56 33.18
N GLU A 858 40.12 -5.05 34.35
CA GLU A 858 38.83 -5.76 34.50
C GLU A 858 37.62 -4.92 34.05
N GLU A 859 37.67 -3.61 34.24
CA GLU A 859 36.63 -2.67 33.81
C GLU A 859 36.45 -2.60 32.29
N GLU A 860 37.49 -2.97 31.51
CA GLU A 860 37.48 -2.91 30.05
C GLU A 860 37.14 -4.26 29.39
N LYS A 861 37.32 -5.38 30.11
CA LYS A 861 37.02 -6.71 29.59
C LYS A 861 35.59 -6.88 29.06
N PRO A 862 34.53 -6.26 29.64
CA PRO A 862 33.19 -6.31 29.06
C PRO A 862 33.13 -5.82 27.61
N ILE A 863 33.91 -4.79 27.25
CA ILE A 863 33.96 -4.24 25.89
C ILE A 863 34.58 -5.26 24.93
N TYR A 864 35.66 -5.93 25.32
CA TYR A 864 36.27 -6.97 24.49
C TYR A 864 35.38 -8.21 24.36
N LEU A 865 34.69 -8.61 25.42
CA LEU A 865 33.71 -9.71 25.37
C LEU A 865 32.57 -9.37 24.41
N LYS A 866 32.07 -8.13 24.43
CA LYS A 866 31.07 -7.63 23.48
C LYS A 866 31.60 -7.68 22.04
N LEU A 867 32.83 -7.22 21.81
CA LEU A 867 33.49 -7.30 20.51
C LEU A 867 33.59 -8.73 20.00
N LEU A 868 34.01 -9.67 20.85
CA LEU A 868 34.08 -11.09 20.51
C LEU A 868 32.70 -11.67 20.17
N ARG A 869 31.63 -11.25 20.87
CA ARG A 869 30.25 -11.67 20.57
C ARG A 869 29.82 -11.29 19.15
N PHE A 870 30.25 -10.14 18.61
CA PHE A 870 29.98 -9.78 17.21
C PHE A 870 30.52 -10.84 16.24
N PHE A 871 31.72 -11.37 16.51
CA PHE A 871 32.37 -12.35 15.65
C PHE A 871 31.90 -13.80 15.89
N THR A 872 31.28 -14.11 17.04
CA THR A 872 30.86 -15.49 17.40
C THR A 872 29.35 -15.74 17.35
N SER A 873 28.53 -14.70 17.25
CA SER A 873 27.07 -14.86 17.14
C SER A 873 26.68 -15.63 15.87
N LYS A 874 25.54 -16.34 15.89
CA LYS A 874 24.99 -17.03 14.71
C LYS A 874 24.78 -16.00 13.59
N GLY A 875 25.76 -15.91 12.68
CA GLY A 875 25.78 -14.89 11.64
C GLY A 875 27.15 -14.26 11.36
N ASN A 876 28.18 -14.44 12.22
CA ASN A 876 29.51 -13.82 12.08
C ASN A 876 29.44 -12.34 11.66
N SER A 877 28.81 -11.47 12.46
CA SER A 877 28.73 -10.04 12.12
C SER A 877 30.12 -9.45 11.91
N THR A 878 30.33 -8.94 10.70
CA THR A 878 31.61 -8.38 10.27
C THR A 878 31.85 -6.98 10.83
N TYR A 879 33.13 -6.62 11.00
CA TYR A 879 33.51 -5.34 11.60
C TYR A 879 32.97 -4.12 10.83
N GLY A 880 32.84 -4.23 9.50
CA GLY A 880 32.39 -3.12 8.65
C GLY A 880 30.95 -2.76 8.94
N ASP A 881 30.08 -3.75 9.08
CA ASP A 881 28.68 -3.56 9.45
C ASP A 881 28.51 -2.95 10.85
N VAL A 882 29.33 -3.38 11.83
CA VAL A 882 29.34 -2.82 13.18
C VAL A 882 29.76 -1.34 13.16
N ASP A 883 30.83 -0.98 12.44
CA ASP A 883 31.30 0.41 12.36
C ASP A 883 30.26 1.34 11.71
N LEU A 884 29.63 0.88 10.61
CA LEU A 884 28.57 1.63 9.93
C LEU A 884 27.37 1.84 10.86
N LEU A 885 26.90 0.79 11.54
CA LEU A 885 25.74 0.88 12.43
C LEU A 885 25.99 1.76 13.64
N ILE A 886 27.16 1.68 14.29
CA ILE A 886 27.48 2.56 15.42
C ILE A 886 27.41 4.02 14.98
N LYS A 887 27.97 4.34 13.81
CA LYS A 887 27.95 5.71 13.29
C LYS A 887 26.51 6.18 12.98
N ILE A 888 25.72 5.36 12.29
CA ILE A 888 24.33 5.68 11.95
C ILE A 888 23.49 5.86 13.22
N LEU A 889 23.52 4.88 14.13
CA LEU A 889 22.75 4.91 15.38
C LEU A 889 23.20 6.03 16.31
N GLY A 890 24.45 6.46 16.22
CA GLY A 890 24.97 7.65 16.89
C GLY A 890 24.50 8.97 16.28
N GLY A 891 23.71 8.96 15.20
CA GLY A 891 23.30 10.18 14.51
C GLY A 891 24.42 10.84 13.71
N GLY A 892 25.52 10.12 13.41
CA GLY A 892 26.71 10.67 12.76
C GLY A 892 27.74 11.31 13.69
N VAL A 893 27.42 11.49 14.98
CA VAL A 893 28.29 12.20 15.96
C VAL A 893 29.32 11.29 16.67
N ILE A 894 29.21 9.97 16.47
CA ILE A 894 30.15 8.94 16.97
C ILE A 894 31.00 8.45 15.82
#